data_AF-A0A3B9ILN8-F1
#
_entry.id   AF-A0A3B9ILN8-F1
#
_cell.length_a   1.000
_cell.length_b   1.000
_cell.length_c   1.000
_cell.angle_alpha   90.00
_cell.angle_beta   90.00
_cell.angle_gamma   90.00
#
_symmetry.space_group_name_H-M   'P 1'
#
loop_
_entity.id
_entity.type
_entity.pdbx_description
1 polymer ?
#
loop_
_entity_poly.entity_id
_entity_poly.type
_entity_poly.pdbx_seq_one_letter_code
_entity_poly.pdbx_strand_id
1 'polypeptide(L)'
;SAVAAGGGSILGFDGARFRVGPDSAGANPGPACYRRGGPLAVTDCNVMVGKVRPEYFPKIFGPEGDQPLDAGAVRAAFEALADRIETATGERRAPEAIADGFLKIAVDNMANAIKQISVQRGYDVSSYVLACFGGAGGQHACLVADALGMTRVFVHPLAGVLSAYGMGLADIRAMRERAVEQEISARTIAGLDALLADLAAETTAELTGQSMPEERITVARRLHVKYRGSDSTISVDHGSADEIVARFEDAHRQRFGFVMSGKPLVVEAVEVEAIGATDQPEDPVLPAAPTGHKLTAMAATRFYSDGEWHEAPVYDREVMQPGDRVQGPAIVIEATATTVVEHGWAAELNERGHLILTRVIPRPKRVAIGTDADPVMLEIFNNLFMSIAEQMGATLENTAHSVNIKERLDFSCAIFESDGALVANAPHMPVHLGSMGESVRAVIRKHGSAMKPGDVFVLNAPYNGGTHLPDITVITPVFAEDAAAGDEPLFFVASRGHHADIGGKTPGSMPADSRHIDEEGVLIDGIRLVDQGRLLEAEMRDLLSSGSYPSRNPDQNMADLKAQIAACEKGVTEIRRMVRQFGLDVVKAYTIHVRKNAEEAVRRAIAKLDGGSFAYEMDDGAVVKVTITIDREAREAVVDFEGTSAQRDNNFNAPSAVCRAAVLYSFRTLVDDKIPMNDGCLEPIRLRIPEGSMLNPLYPAAVVAGNVETSQVVTDAIYGALGVQAAAQGTMNNLTFGNARHQYYETICGGSGAGPDYDGTDAVHTHMTNSRLTDPEVLEWRFPVVLEAFEIRAGSGGAGRHHGGNGARRRLRFEEEMTVSLLSNRRRVAPFGLAGGADGAPGRNWVERTDGSREDFGACATVEMTPGDVFVIETPGGGGYGEPPQDR
;
A
#
# COMPACT_ATOMS: atom_id res chain seq x y z
N SER A 1 7.03 5.14 -10.99
CA SER A 1 5.90 5.67 -10.20
C SER A 1 5.69 7.13 -10.58
N ALA A 2 4.49 7.48 -11.08
CA ALA A 2 4.13 8.87 -11.36
C ALA A 2 3.27 9.40 -10.19
N VAL A 3 3.55 10.62 -9.73
CA VAL A 3 2.77 11.28 -8.66
C VAL A 3 1.39 11.66 -9.21
N ALA A 4 0.32 11.30 -8.50
CA ALA A 4 -1.08 11.36 -8.98
C ALA A 4 -1.74 12.77 -8.97
N ALA A 5 -1.01 13.81 -8.55
CA ALA A 5 -1.51 15.19 -8.52
C ALA A 5 -0.66 16.10 -9.43
N GLY A 6 -1.21 16.49 -10.58
CA GLY A 6 -0.65 17.47 -11.49
C GLY A 6 -1.71 18.51 -11.90
N GLY A 7 -1.37 19.44 -12.79
CA GLY A 7 -2.31 20.50 -13.21
C GLY A 7 -3.64 19.97 -13.79
N GLY A 8 -3.63 18.77 -14.38
CA GLY A 8 -4.80 18.12 -14.95
C GLY A 8 -5.63 17.28 -13.97
N SER A 9 -5.21 17.11 -12.71
CA SER A 9 -5.95 16.29 -11.74
C SER A 9 -7.33 16.89 -11.45
N ILE A 10 -8.36 16.09 -11.64
CA ILE A 10 -9.77 16.52 -11.58
C ILE A 10 -10.20 16.79 -10.13
N LEU A 11 -11.03 17.83 -9.93
CA LEU A 11 -11.61 18.20 -8.64
C LEU A 11 -12.97 17.52 -8.45
N GLY A 12 -13.19 16.92 -7.27
CA GLY A 12 -14.44 16.24 -6.92
C GLY A 12 -15.02 16.68 -5.57
N PHE A 13 -16.35 16.67 -5.46
CA PHE A 13 -17.10 16.83 -4.21
C PHE A 13 -18.25 15.81 -4.17
N ASP A 14 -18.29 14.99 -3.13
CA ASP A 14 -19.22 13.85 -2.97
C ASP A 14 -20.44 14.16 -2.08
N GLY A 15 -20.56 15.40 -1.59
CA GLY A 15 -21.58 15.82 -0.62
C GLY A 15 -21.04 16.01 0.79
N ALA A 16 -19.86 15.45 1.12
CA ALA A 16 -19.25 15.57 2.44
C ALA A 16 -17.78 16.03 2.41
N ARG A 17 -16.98 15.63 1.41
CA ARG A 17 -15.54 15.91 1.33
C ARG A 17 -15.06 16.29 -0.06
N PHE A 18 -13.93 16.99 -0.11
CA PHE A 18 -13.27 17.43 -1.33
C PHE A 18 -12.24 16.38 -1.78
N ARG A 19 -11.99 16.26 -3.09
CA ARG A 19 -10.99 15.34 -3.67
C ARG A 19 -10.23 15.95 -4.84
N VAL A 20 -8.99 15.49 -5.02
CA VAL A 20 -8.15 15.83 -6.17
C VAL A 20 -7.53 14.57 -6.76
N GLY A 21 -7.84 14.28 -8.02
CA GLY A 21 -7.36 13.08 -8.71
C GLY A 21 -7.98 11.77 -8.17
N PRO A 22 -7.47 10.60 -8.58
CA PRO A 22 -6.32 10.38 -9.47
C PRO A 22 -6.66 10.65 -10.95
N ASP A 23 -7.96 10.73 -11.26
CA ASP A 23 -8.42 10.98 -12.62
C ASP A 23 -7.87 12.31 -13.12
N SER A 24 -7.50 12.31 -14.39
CA SER A 24 -6.88 13.45 -15.05
C SER A 24 -7.72 13.88 -16.22
N ALA A 25 -7.92 15.18 -16.35
CA ALA A 25 -8.51 15.80 -17.53
C ALA A 25 -7.60 15.69 -18.77
N GLY A 26 -6.35 15.21 -18.58
CA GLY A 26 -5.33 15.14 -19.61
C GLY A 26 -4.98 16.53 -20.16
N ALA A 27 -4.57 16.57 -21.43
CA ALA A 27 -4.44 17.82 -22.19
C ALA A 27 -5.62 18.06 -23.15
N ASN A 28 -6.46 17.04 -23.35
CA ASN A 28 -7.68 17.11 -24.15
C ASN A 28 -8.76 16.21 -23.50
N PRO A 29 -9.87 16.79 -23.00
CA PRO A 29 -10.23 18.21 -23.08
C PRO A 29 -9.34 19.12 -22.22
N GLY A 30 -8.61 18.58 -21.24
CA GLY A 30 -7.80 19.36 -20.30
C GLY A 30 -8.65 20.07 -19.24
N PRO A 31 -8.05 20.92 -18.40
CA PRO A 31 -8.76 21.76 -17.43
C PRO A 31 -9.86 22.63 -18.07
N ALA A 32 -10.85 23.06 -17.28
CA ALA A 32 -11.97 23.88 -17.74
C ALA A 32 -11.50 25.17 -18.44
N CYS A 33 -10.43 25.78 -17.92
CA CYS A 33 -9.81 26.99 -18.46
C CYS A 33 -9.24 26.81 -19.88
N TYR A 34 -9.08 25.59 -20.40
CA TYR A 34 -8.53 25.33 -21.74
C TYR A 34 -9.54 25.53 -22.88
N ARG A 35 -10.80 25.85 -22.56
CA ARG A 35 -11.87 26.14 -23.55
C ARG A 35 -12.25 24.95 -24.44
N ARG A 36 -12.17 23.72 -23.91
CA ARG A 36 -12.49 22.47 -24.63
C ARG A 36 -13.55 21.60 -23.94
N GLY A 37 -14.33 22.19 -23.03
CA GLY A 37 -15.37 21.47 -22.28
C GLY A 37 -14.82 20.54 -21.19
N GLY A 38 -13.62 20.83 -20.68
CA GLY A 38 -12.98 20.07 -19.62
C GLY A 38 -13.59 20.26 -18.23
N PRO A 39 -13.39 19.31 -17.30
CA PRO A 39 -13.81 19.45 -15.91
C PRO A 39 -12.91 20.43 -15.14
N LEU A 40 -13.34 20.84 -13.95
CA LEU A 40 -12.46 21.55 -13.01
C LEU A 40 -11.25 20.68 -12.64
N ALA A 41 -10.05 21.27 -12.70
CA ALA A 41 -8.79 20.64 -12.35
C ALA A 41 -7.90 21.56 -11.49
N VAL A 42 -6.73 21.07 -11.05
CA VAL A 42 -5.77 21.84 -10.23
C VAL A 42 -5.34 23.15 -10.90
N THR A 43 -5.12 23.16 -12.22
CA THR A 43 -4.81 24.41 -12.95
C THR A 43 -5.93 25.43 -12.81
N ASP A 44 -7.20 25.01 -12.84
CA ASP A 44 -8.35 25.90 -12.65
C ASP A 44 -8.35 26.50 -11.24
N CYS A 45 -7.91 25.76 -10.22
CA CYS A 45 -7.73 26.33 -8.88
C CYS A 45 -6.74 27.48 -8.89
N ASN A 46 -5.56 27.30 -9.52
CA ASN A 46 -4.55 28.34 -9.61
C ASN A 46 -5.03 29.58 -10.38
N VAL A 47 -5.86 29.39 -11.41
CA VAL A 47 -6.54 30.50 -12.11
C VAL A 47 -7.54 31.19 -11.17
N MET A 48 -8.37 30.43 -10.45
CA MET A 48 -9.39 30.95 -9.54
C MET A 48 -8.80 31.77 -8.40
N VAL A 49 -7.73 31.27 -7.77
CA VAL A 49 -7.04 31.98 -6.68
C VAL A 49 -6.09 33.07 -7.17
N GLY A 50 -5.91 33.25 -8.48
CA GLY A 50 -5.06 34.30 -9.05
C GLY A 50 -3.56 34.02 -9.03
N LYS A 51 -3.14 32.79 -8.69
CA LYS A 51 -1.74 32.32 -8.79
C LYS A 51 -1.30 32.16 -10.26
N VAL A 52 -2.23 31.84 -11.16
CA VAL A 52 -2.04 31.86 -12.62
C VAL A 52 -2.93 32.93 -13.23
N ARG A 53 -2.35 33.75 -14.10
CA ARG A 53 -3.00 34.91 -14.71
C ARG A 53 -3.12 34.73 -16.22
N PRO A 54 -4.35 34.67 -16.79
CA PRO A 54 -4.55 34.46 -18.22
C PRO A 54 -3.82 35.46 -19.12
N GLU A 55 -3.62 36.70 -18.66
CA GLU A 55 -2.91 37.73 -19.41
C GLU A 55 -1.41 37.49 -19.58
N TYR A 56 -0.80 36.69 -18.69
CA TYR A 56 0.62 36.35 -18.70
C TYR A 56 0.87 34.91 -19.17
N PHE A 57 -0.19 34.18 -19.51
CA PHE A 57 -0.10 32.81 -19.99
C PHE A 57 -0.14 32.78 -21.53
N PRO A 58 0.58 31.86 -22.20
CA PRO A 58 0.52 31.71 -23.65
C PRO A 58 -0.91 31.54 -24.17
N LYS A 59 -1.22 32.28 -25.26
CA LYS A 59 -2.53 32.23 -25.93
C LYS A 59 -2.59 31.04 -26.89
N ILE A 60 -2.69 29.83 -26.35
CA ILE A 60 -2.66 28.58 -27.11
C ILE A 60 -3.92 27.72 -26.92
N PHE A 61 -4.99 28.30 -26.38
CA PHE A 61 -6.21 27.59 -26.00
C PHE A 61 -7.37 27.89 -26.95
N GLY A 62 -8.49 27.19 -26.73
CA GLY A 62 -9.65 27.27 -27.61
C GLY A 62 -9.56 26.36 -28.84
N PRO A 63 -10.59 26.40 -29.70
CA PRO A 63 -10.68 25.54 -30.89
C PRO A 63 -9.54 25.78 -31.89
N GLU A 64 -9.15 27.04 -32.07
CA GLU A 64 -8.11 27.46 -33.02
C GLU A 64 -6.70 27.56 -32.38
N GLY A 65 -6.59 27.38 -31.06
CA GLY A 65 -5.31 27.39 -30.35
C GLY A 65 -4.63 28.76 -30.28
N ASP A 66 -5.40 29.84 -30.18
CA ASP A 66 -4.93 31.23 -30.22
C ASP A 66 -5.52 32.13 -29.10
N GLN A 67 -6.22 31.52 -28.13
CA GLN A 67 -6.92 32.25 -27.05
C GLN A 67 -6.23 32.09 -25.69
N PRO A 68 -6.39 33.07 -24.78
CA PRO A 68 -5.92 32.93 -23.39
C PRO A 68 -6.79 31.92 -22.62
N LEU A 69 -6.31 31.54 -21.43
CA LEU A 69 -7.09 30.76 -20.46
C LEU A 69 -8.44 31.44 -20.17
N ASP A 70 -9.48 30.64 -19.95
CA ASP A 70 -10.83 31.14 -19.65
C ASP A 70 -11.10 31.27 -18.15
N ALA A 71 -10.67 32.39 -17.57
CA ALA A 71 -10.99 32.70 -16.17
C ALA A 71 -12.50 32.89 -15.91
N GLY A 72 -13.28 33.24 -16.93
CA GLY A 72 -14.74 33.37 -16.81
C GLY A 72 -15.40 32.01 -16.61
N ALA A 73 -15.02 31.03 -17.43
CA ALA A 73 -15.48 29.64 -17.31
C ALA A 73 -15.10 29.04 -15.94
N VAL A 74 -13.87 29.29 -15.47
CA VAL A 74 -13.41 28.84 -14.15
C VAL A 74 -14.27 29.43 -13.03
N ARG A 75 -14.49 30.74 -13.04
CA ARG A 75 -15.30 31.41 -12.00
C ARG A 75 -16.73 30.86 -11.97
N ALA A 76 -17.38 30.74 -13.13
CA ALA A 76 -18.72 30.18 -13.23
C ALA A 76 -18.79 28.73 -12.71
N ALA A 77 -17.79 27.91 -13.02
CA ALA A 77 -17.72 26.53 -12.56
C ALA A 77 -17.52 26.44 -11.03
N PHE A 78 -16.68 27.27 -10.43
CA PHE A 78 -16.51 27.32 -8.97
C PHE A 78 -17.71 27.93 -8.24
N GLU A 79 -18.42 28.90 -8.84
CA GLU A 79 -19.69 29.41 -8.31
C GLU A 79 -20.75 28.30 -8.27
N ALA A 80 -20.89 27.54 -9.35
CA ALA A 80 -21.80 26.40 -9.38
C ALA A 80 -21.41 25.31 -8.36
N LEU A 81 -20.11 25.10 -8.14
CA LEU A 81 -19.63 24.18 -7.11
C LEU A 81 -19.92 24.70 -5.70
N ALA A 82 -19.77 26.02 -5.47
CA ALA A 82 -20.10 26.65 -4.19
C ALA A 82 -21.59 26.48 -3.85
N ASP A 83 -22.48 26.68 -4.81
CA ASP A 83 -23.93 26.49 -4.62
C ASP A 83 -24.26 25.02 -4.30
N ARG A 84 -23.56 24.05 -4.93
CA ARG A 84 -23.69 22.62 -4.59
C ARG A 84 -23.22 22.30 -3.17
N ILE A 85 -22.11 22.89 -2.73
CA ILE A 85 -21.58 22.70 -1.37
C ILE A 85 -22.52 23.32 -0.35
N GLU A 86 -23.03 24.53 -0.59
CA GLU A 86 -24.01 25.19 0.29
C GLU A 86 -25.28 24.35 0.42
N THR A 87 -25.76 23.79 -0.68
CA THR A 87 -26.94 22.89 -0.68
C THR A 87 -26.69 21.63 0.15
N ALA A 88 -25.48 21.05 0.09
CA ALA A 88 -25.16 19.80 0.78
C ALA A 88 -24.81 19.99 2.27
N THR A 89 -24.14 21.09 2.61
CA THR A 89 -23.55 21.32 3.94
C THR A 89 -24.28 22.37 4.77
N GLY A 90 -25.10 23.22 4.14
CA GLY A 90 -25.72 24.39 4.75
C GLY A 90 -24.77 25.58 4.92
N GLU A 91 -23.50 25.47 4.53
CA GLU A 91 -22.48 26.52 4.64
C GLU A 91 -22.07 27.05 3.25
N ARG A 92 -22.21 28.35 3.04
CA ARG A 92 -21.71 29.01 1.83
C ARG A 92 -20.23 29.33 1.97
N ARG A 93 -19.40 28.74 1.10
CA ARG A 93 -17.97 29.04 0.99
C ARG A 93 -17.71 29.89 -0.25
N ALA A 94 -16.77 30.83 -0.15
CA ALA A 94 -16.35 31.62 -1.31
C ALA A 94 -15.68 30.71 -2.36
N PRO A 95 -15.93 30.91 -3.67
CA PRO A 95 -15.26 30.17 -4.75
C PRO A 95 -13.73 30.09 -4.61
N GLU A 96 -13.08 31.16 -4.17
CA GLU A 96 -11.63 31.19 -3.94
C GLU A 96 -11.19 30.34 -2.74
N ALA A 97 -12.01 30.30 -1.68
CA ALA A 97 -11.76 29.43 -0.52
C ALA A 97 -11.92 27.95 -0.88
N ILE A 98 -12.87 27.62 -1.77
CA ILE A 98 -13.05 26.27 -2.29
C ILE A 98 -11.82 25.85 -3.12
N ALA A 99 -11.36 26.72 -4.01
CA ALA A 99 -10.15 26.49 -4.81
C ALA A 99 -8.89 26.34 -3.94
N ASP A 100 -8.69 27.18 -2.92
CA ASP A 100 -7.60 27.05 -1.94
C ASP A 100 -7.66 25.70 -1.20
N GLY A 101 -8.86 25.25 -0.82
CA GLY A 101 -9.08 23.93 -0.21
C GLY A 101 -8.62 22.77 -1.11
N PHE A 102 -8.97 22.80 -2.40
CA PHE A 102 -8.47 21.81 -3.35
C PHE A 102 -6.94 21.87 -3.54
N LEU A 103 -6.36 23.08 -3.55
CA LEU A 103 -4.89 23.22 -3.60
C LEU A 103 -4.21 22.62 -2.38
N LYS A 104 -4.77 22.81 -1.18
CA LYS A 104 -4.27 22.19 0.06
C LYS A 104 -4.25 20.66 -0.05
N ILE A 105 -5.32 20.05 -0.59
CA ILE A 105 -5.39 18.60 -0.82
C ILE A 105 -4.37 18.15 -1.89
N ALA A 106 -4.26 18.88 -3.00
CA ALA A 106 -3.30 18.56 -4.06
C ALA A 106 -1.85 18.59 -3.54
N VAL A 107 -1.51 19.61 -2.74
CA VAL A 107 -0.20 19.76 -2.09
C VAL A 107 0.06 18.63 -1.10
N ASP A 108 -0.91 18.26 -0.27
CA ASP A 108 -0.79 17.14 0.67
C ASP A 108 -0.53 15.82 -0.07
N ASN A 109 -1.27 15.55 -1.15
CA ASN A 109 -1.05 14.38 -2.01
C ASN A 109 0.37 14.35 -2.62
N MET A 110 0.87 15.48 -3.13
CA MET A 110 2.24 15.59 -3.64
C MET A 110 3.29 15.34 -2.56
N ALA A 111 3.11 15.94 -1.38
CA ALA A 111 4.01 15.79 -0.24
C ALA A 111 4.05 14.36 0.28
N ASN A 112 2.89 13.69 0.38
CA ASN A 112 2.80 12.30 0.83
C ASN A 112 3.50 11.34 -0.15
N ALA A 113 3.36 11.56 -1.46
CA ALA A 113 4.09 10.77 -2.46
C ALA A 113 5.62 10.93 -2.33
N ILE A 114 6.11 12.16 -2.10
CA ILE A 114 7.55 12.41 -1.87
C ILE A 114 8.01 11.75 -0.56
N LYS A 115 7.22 11.84 0.51
CA LYS A 115 7.49 11.18 1.79
C LYS A 115 7.57 9.67 1.64
N GLN A 116 6.62 9.03 0.97
CA GLN A 116 6.62 7.58 0.77
C GLN A 116 7.92 7.09 0.13
N ILE A 117 8.35 7.70 -0.97
CA ILE A 117 9.59 7.32 -1.68
C ILE A 117 10.83 7.56 -0.80
N SER A 118 10.85 8.67 -0.06
CA SER A 118 12.02 9.06 0.75
C SER A 118 12.14 8.24 2.04
N VAL A 119 11.01 7.94 2.69
CA VAL A 119 10.93 7.10 3.90
C VAL A 119 11.30 5.65 3.57
N GLN A 120 10.87 5.10 2.42
CA GLN A 120 11.31 3.77 1.95
C GLN A 120 12.84 3.66 1.82
N ARG A 121 13.53 4.80 1.67
CA ARG A 121 14.99 4.91 1.58
C ARG A 121 15.66 5.38 2.87
N GLY A 122 14.91 5.64 3.95
CA GLY A 122 15.45 6.08 5.25
C GLY A 122 15.94 7.53 5.31
N TYR A 123 15.49 8.41 4.41
CA TYR A 123 15.92 9.81 4.39
C TYR A 123 14.99 10.75 5.18
N ASP A 124 15.57 11.65 5.99
CA ASP A 124 14.87 12.82 6.52
C ASP A 124 14.83 13.92 5.46
N VAL A 125 13.68 14.06 4.80
CA VAL A 125 13.48 15.03 3.73
C VAL A 125 13.55 16.48 4.18
N SER A 126 13.41 16.79 5.48
CA SER A 126 13.34 18.17 5.96
C SER A 126 14.65 18.95 5.78
N SER A 127 15.79 18.25 5.70
CA SER A 127 17.11 18.84 5.44
C SER A 127 17.43 19.02 3.96
N TYR A 128 16.58 18.54 3.05
CA TYR A 128 16.82 18.59 1.61
C TYR A 128 16.34 19.92 0.99
N VAL A 129 16.77 20.14 -0.25
CA VAL A 129 16.27 21.22 -1.11
C VAL A 129 15.27 20.61 -2.10
N LEU A 130 14.07 21.19 -2.19
CA LEU A 130 13.08 20.76 -3.17
C LEU A 130 13.49 21.27 -4.57
N ALA A 131 13.95 20.39 -5.45
CA ALA A 131 14.17 20.73 -6.85
C ALA A 131 12.85 20.68 -7.61
N CYS A 132 12.44 21.82 -8.17
CA CYS A 132 11.14 22.00 -8.79
C CYS A 132 11.26 22.08 -10.32
N PHE A 133 10.41 21.34 -11.03
CA PHE A 133 10.37 21.32 -12.50
C PHE A 133 8.94 21.15 -13.05
N GLY A 134 8.78 21.39 -14.35
CA GLY A 134 7.50 21.47 -15.04
C GLY A 134 6.84 22.85 -14.94
N GLY A 135 6.01 23.21 -15.92
CA GLY A 135 5.39 24.55 -15.98
C GLY A 135 4.45 24.88 -14.80
N ALA A 136 3.94 23.86 -14.11
CA ALA A 136 3.11 24.00 -12.91
C ALA A 136 3.88 23.82 -11.59
N GLY A 137 5.14 23.36 -11.62
CA GLY A 137 5.88 23.04 -10.40
C GLY A 137 6.03 24.26 -9.48
N GLY A 138 6.46 25.39 -10.05
CA GLY A 138 6.68 26.64 -9.32
C GLY A 138 5.42 27.21 -8.68
N GLN A 139 4.23 26.77 -9.12
CA GLN A 139 2.94 27.23 -8.59
C GLN A 139 2.63 26.62 -7.22
N HIS A 140 3.24 25.48 -6.89
CA HIS A 140 2.97 24.73 -5.64
C HIS A 140 4.21 24.54 -4.76
N ALA A 141 5.41 24.89 -5.25
CA ALA A 141 6.67 24.48 -4.66
C ALA A 141 6.85 24.93 -3.20
N CYS A 142 6.50 26.17 -2.86
CA CYS A 142 6.56 26.65 -1.46
C CYS A 142 5.65 25.84 -0.53
N LEU A 143 4.40 25.58 -0.94
CA LEU A 143 3.44 24.84 -0.14
C LEU A 143 3.84 23.38 0.03
N VAL A 144 4.36 22.74 -1.03
CA VAL A 144 4.90 21.37 -0.97
C VAL A 144 6.11 21.31 -0.04
N ALA A 145 7.03 22.28 -0.15
CA ALA A 145 8.18 22.37 0.74
C ALA A 145 7.75 22.56 2.21
N ASP A 146 6.78 23.42 2.48
CA ASP A 146 6.22 23.61 3.82
C ASP A 146 5.58 22.32 4.37
N ALA A 147 4.86 21.55 3.56
CA ALA A 147 4.24 20.27 3.95
C ALA A 147 5.26 19.14 4.20
N LEU A 148 6.43 19.22 3.54
CA LEU A 148 7.58 18.32 3.74
C LEU A 148 8.50 18.80 4.88
N GLY A 149 8.36 20.05 5.30
CA GLY A 149 9.22 20.70 6.27
C GLY A 149 10.60 21.09 5.76
N MET A 150 10.75 21.19 4.44
CA MET A 150 11.92 21.75 3.79
C MET A 150 11.94 23.28 3.94
N THR A 151 13.12 23.86 3.95
CA THR A 151 13.31 25.32 4.09
C THR A 151 13.79 26.00 2.81
N ARG A 152 14.09 25.22 1.77
CA ARG A 152 14.64 25.70 0.51
C ARG A 152 14.01 25.00 -0.69
N VAL A 153 13.76 25.77 -1.75
CA VAL A 153 13.35 25.29 -3.06
C VAL A 153 14.34 25.81 -4.10
N PHE A 154 14.67 24.95 -5.05
CA PHE A 154 15.51 25.25 -6.20
C PHE A 154 14.69 25.25 -7.49
N VAL A 155 14.70 26.37 -8.23
CA VAL A 155 14.02 26.50 -9.53
C VAL A 155 15.04 26.89 -10.61
N HIS A 156 15.36 25.91 -11.46
CA HIS A 156 16.25 26.08 -12.61
C HIS A 156 15.63 27.05 -13.66
N PRO A 157 16.41 27.86 -14.41
CA PRO A 157 15.91 28.70 -15.50
C PRO A 157 15.14 27.95 -16.59
N LEU A 158 15.46 26.67 -16.74
CA LEU A 158 14.81 25.77 -17.70
C LEU A 158 13.83 24.81 -17.01
N ALA A 159 13.32 25.14 -15.81
CA ALA A 159 12.44 24.26 -15.04
C ALA A 159 11.24 23.75 -15.86
N GLY A 160 10.65 24.58 -16.72
CA GLY A 160 9.53 24.19 -17.60
C GLY A 160 9.88 23.12 -18.64
N VAL A 161 11.15 22.98 -19.03
CA VAL A 161 11.65 22.03 -20.05
C VAL A 161 12.83 21.19 -19.52
N LEU A 162 12.92 21.03 -18.19
CA LEU A 162 14.10 20.47 -17.53
C LEU A 162 14.40 19.04 -17.97
N SER A 163 13.38 18.25 -18.32
CA SER A 163 13.59 16.90 -18.83
C SER A 163 14.36 16.88 -20.15
N ALA A 164 14.06 17.80 -21.08
CA ALA A 164 14.78 17.90 -22.34
C ALA A 164 16.22 18.38 -22.13
N TYR A 165 16.42 19.33 -21.21
CA TYR A 165 17.75 19.78 -20.80
C TYR A 165 18.56 18.62 -20.17
N GLY A 166 17.96 17.89 -19.23
CA GLY A 166 18.57 16.72 -18.58
C GLY A 166 18.92 15.60 -19.56
N MET A 167 18.08 15.34 -20.56
CA MET A 167 18.40 14.40 -21.65
C MET A 167 19.65 14.84 -22.44
N GLY A 168 19.82 16.14 -22.68
CA GLY A 168 21.00 16.68 -23.37
C GLY A 168 22.27 16.67 -22.52
N LEU A 169 22.15 16.73 -21.19
CA LEU A 169 23.27 16.67 -20.24
C LEU A 169 23.65 15.26 -19.79
N ALA A 170 22.79 14.26 -20.05
CA ALA A 170 22.99 12.93 -19.52
C ALA A 170 24.26 12.28 -20.07
N ASP A 171 25.03 11.66 -19.19
CA ASP A 171 26.14 10.79 -19.59
C ASP A 171 25.60 9.53 -20.27
N ILE A 172 26.39 8.98 -21.20
CA ILE A 172 26.07 7.68 -21.82
C ILE A 172 26.53 6.60 -20.86
N ARG A 173 25.64 5.67 -20.52
CA ARG A 173 25.91 4.62 -19.52
C ARG A 173 25.70 3.24 -20.12
N ALA A 174 26.61 2.32 -19.81
CA ALA A 174 26.45 0.89 -20.06
C ALA A 174 26.58 0.14 -18.73
N MET A 175 25.58 -0.67 -18.40
CA MET A 175 25.54 -1.43 -17.15
C MET A 175 25.49 -2.93 -17.44
N ARG A 176 26.22 -3.71 -16.65
CA ARG A 176 26.11 -5.16 -16.60
C ARG A 176 26.04 -5.62 -15.16
N GLU A 177 25.25 -6.65 -14.95
CA GLU A 177 25.08 -7.28 -13.66
C GLU A 177 25.27 -8.79 -13.79
N ARG A 178 25.87 -9.41 -12.78
CA ARG A 178 25.99 -10.87 -12.70
C ARG A 178 25.74 -11.37 -11.28
N ALA A 179 24.87 -12.37 -11.15
CA ALA A 179 24.66 -13.09 -9.89
C ALA A 179 25.92 -13.86 -9.47
N VAL A 180 26.16 -13.91 -8.17
CA VAL A 180 27.34 -14.52 -7.52
C VAL A 180 26.93 -15.39 -6.34
N GLU A 181 26.02 -14.90 -5.50
CA GLU A 181 25.50 -15.55 -4.27
C GLU A 181 26.58 -16.18 -3.38
N GLN A 182 27.55 -15.38 -2.91
CA GLN A 182 28.64 -15.84 -2.05
C GLN A 182 28.79 -15.02 -0.78
N GLU A 183 29.04 -15.70 0.34
CA GLU A 183 29.29 -15.06 1.64
C GLU A 183 30.54 -14.16 1.58
N ILE A 184 30.45 -12.98 2.19
CA ILE A 184 31.54 -12.01 2.22
C ILE A 184 32.71 -12.60 3.00
N SER A 185 33.85 -12.72 2.32
CA SER A 185 35.14 -13.04 2.91
C SER A 185 36.24 -12.37 2.10
N ALA A 186 37.42 -12.18 2.69
CA ALA A 186 38.57 -11.63 1.96
C ALA A 186 38.90 -12.44 0.69
N ARG A 187 38.70 -13.76 0.72
CA ARG A 187 38.89 -14.65 -0.43
C ARG A 187 37.81 -14.46 -1.49
N THR A 188 36.55 -14.36 -1.07
CA THR A 188 35.41 -14.15 -1.97
C THR A 188 35.59 -12.86 -2.75
N ILE A 189 35.86 -11.75 -2.04
CA ILE A 189 36.04 -10.42 -2.64
C ILE A 189 37.21 -10.41 -3.63
N ALA A 190 38.37 -10.99 -3.27
CA ALA A 190 39.50 -11.12 -4.19
C ALA A 190 39.16 -11.96 -5.44
N GLY A 191 38.25 -12.93 -5.33
CA GLY A 191 37.74 -13.70 -6.46
C GLY A 191 36.80 -12.91 -7.39
N LEU A 192 36.15 -11.86 -6.88
CA LEU A 192 35.24 -11.00 -7.66
C LEU A 192 35.98 -9.99 -8.53
N ASP A 193 37.25 -9.67 -8.23
CA ASP A 193 38.03 -8.70 -8.99
C ASP A 193 38.14 -9.05 -10.49
N ALA A 194 38.33 -10.33 -10.80
CA ALA A 194 38.40 -10.80 -12.19
C ALA A 194 37.06 -10.64 -12.90
N LEU A 195 35.97 -11.02 -12.24
CA LEU A 195 34.61 -10.84 -12.75
C LEU A 195 34.29 -9.37 -13.01
N LEU A 196 34.53 -8.50 -12.03
CA LEU A 196 34.32 -7.06 -12.16
C LEU A 196 35.18 -6.46 -13.28
N ALA A 197 36.39 -6.98 -13.50
CA ALA A 197 37.24 -6.56 -14.61
C ALA A 197 36.67 -6.99 -15.98
N ASP A 198 36.15 -8.21 -16.10
CA ASP A 198 35.52 -8.70 -17.32
C ASP A 198 34.29 -7.86 -17.69
N LEU A 199 33.38 -7.61 -16.73
CA LEU A 199 32.19 -6.76 -16.95
C LEU A 199 32.58 -5.31 -17.25
N ALA A 200 33.64 -4.79 -16.62
CA ALA A 200 34.18 -3.47 -16.94
C ALA A 200 34.70 -3.40 -18.38
N ALA A 201 35.39 -4.43 -18.86
CA ALA A 201 35.85 -4.50 -20.24
C ALA A 201 34.67 -4.54 -21.22
N GLU A 202 33.64 -5.33 -20.94
CA GLU A 202 32.43 -5.42 -21.77
C GLU A 202 31.69 -4.09 -21.87
N THR A 203 31.39 -3.47 -20.73
CA THR A 203 30.69 -2.16 -20.65
C THR A 203 31.51 -1.04 -21.28
N THR A 204 32.83 -1.02 -21.08
CA THR A 204 33.72 -0.04 -21.71
C THR A 204 33.73 -0.21 -23.23
N ALA A 205 33.88 -1.45 -23.73
CA ALA A 205 33.87 -1.74 -25.16
C ALA A 205 32.55 -1.33 -25.84
N GLU A 206 31.42 -1.49 -25.14
CA GLU A 206 30.11 -1.01 -25.61
C GLU A 206 30.12 0.52 -25.81
N LEU A 207 30.61 1.28 -24.83
CA LEU A 207 30.70 2.74 -24.93
C LEU A 207 31.70 3.20 -25.99
N THR A 208 32.86 2.55 -26.10
CA THR A 208 33.84 2.87 -27.14
C THR A 208 33.27 2.57 -28.54
N GLY A 209 32.47 1.50 -28.67
CA GLY A 209 31.73 1.18 -29.90
C GLY A 209 30.69 2.24 -30.29
N GLN A 210 30.18 3.01 -29.31
CA GLN A 210 29.34 4.19 -29.52
C GLN A 210 30.15 5.47 -29.73
N SER A 211 31.45 5.36 -30.04
CA SER A 211 32.38 6.48 -30.28
C SER A 211 32.68 7.35 -29.05
N MET A 212 32.53 6.81 -27.84
CA MET A 212 32.99 7.48 -26.61
C MET A 212 34.51 7.31 -26.43
N PRO A 213 35.30 8.40 -26.26
CA PRO A 213 36.73 8.30 -25.97
C PRO A 213 37.00 7.60 -24.63
N GLU A 214 37.98 6.70 -24.60
CA GLU A 214 38.30 5.88 -23.42
C GLU A 214 38.69 6.75 -22.21
N GLU A 215 39.42 7.85 -22.44
CA GLU A 215 39.81 8.81 -21.41
C GLU A 215 38.63 9.55 -20.73
N ARG A 216 37.43 9.48 -21.33
CA ARG A 216 36.19 10.06 -20.79
C ARG A 216 35.29 9.02 -20.12
N ILE A 217 35.69 7.75 -20.11
CA ILE A 217 34.93 6.68 -19.49
C ILE A 217 35.43 6.47 -18.06
N THR A 218 34.50 6.51 -17.11
CA THR A 218 34.74 6.08 -15.73
C THR A 218 33.95 4.81 -15.46
N VAL A 219 34.49 3.93 -14.63
CA VAL A 219 33.84 2.65 -14.29
C VAL A 219 33.55 2.61 -12.81
N ALA A 220 32.26 2.54 -12.45
CA ALA A 220 31.80 2.27 -11.10
C ALA A 220 31.58 0.77 -10.92
N ARG A 221 32.01 0.24 -9.77
CA ARG A 221 31.87 -1.17 -9.40
C ARG A 221 31.11 -1.25 -8.08
N ARG A 222 29.95 -1.90 -8.10
CA ARG A 222 29.09 -2.06 -6.93
C ARG A 222 28.81 -3.53 -6.65
N LEU A 223 28.52 -3.81 -5.38
CA LEU A 223 28.09 -5.11 -4.90
C LEU A 223 26.69 -4.96 -4.35
N HIS A 224 25.79 -5.87 -4.74
CA HIS A 224 24.47 -6.00 -4.14
C HIS A 224 24.59 -6.96 -2.95
N VAL A 225 24.53 -6.40 -1.73
CA VAL A 225 24.81 -7.14 -0.49
C VAL A 225 23.54 -7.32 0.32
N LYS A 226 23.33 -8.52 0.88
CA LYS A 226 22.21 -8.85 1.77
C LYS A 226 22.67 -9.66 2.97
N TYR A 227 21.86 -9.67 4.04
CA TYR A 227 22.03 -10.69 5.08
C TYR A 227 21.69 -12.07 4.52
N ARG A 228 22.44 -13.12 4.91
CA ARG A 228 22.14 -14.50 4.54
C ARG A 228 20.70 -14.87 4.92
N GLY A 229 19.90 -15.36 3.96
CA GLY A 229 18.49 -15.69 4.17
C GLY A 229 17.52 -14.50 3.99
N SER A 230 18.05 -13.30 3.74
CA SER A 230 17.30 -12.17 3.18
C SER A 230 17.43 -12.17 1.65
N ASP A 231 16.51 -11.50 0.99
CA ASP A 231 16.37 -11.15 -0.44
C ASP A 231 16.54 -9.63 -0.68
N SER A 232 16.47 -8.79 0.36
CA SER A 232 16.74 -7.36 0.21
C SER A 232 18.23 -7.10 0.13
N THR A 233 18.67 -6.64 -1.03
CA THR A 233 20.00 -6.12 -1.22
C THR A 233 20.09 -4.62 -1.00
N ILE A 234 21.28 -4.22 -0.57
CA ILE A 234 21.74 -2.84 -0.57
C ILE A 234 22.96 -2.81 -1.49
N SER A 235 22.91 -1.94 -2.49
CA SER A 235 24.04 -1.66 -3.36
C SER A 235 25.10 -0.86 -2.59
N VAL A 236 26.33 -1.37 -2.54
CA VAL A 236 27.48 -0.73 -1.90
C VAL A 236 28.67 -0.72 -2.84
N ASP A 237 29.49 0.32 -2.77
CA ASP A 237 30.71 0.39 -3.58
C ASP A 237 31.66 -0.77 -3.24
N HIS A 238 32.34 -1.31 -4.25
CA HIS A 238 33.37 -2.32 -4.09
C HIS A 238 34.52 -1.81 -3.18
N GLY A 239 35.16 -2.72 -2.45
CA GLY A 239 36.21 -2.40 -1.48
C GLY A 239 36.73 -3.66 -0.79
N SER A 240 37.47 -3.49 0.30
CA SER A 240 37.81 -4.61 1.19
C SER A 240 36.55 -5.18 1.87
N ALA A 241 36.63 -6.42 2.35
CA ALA A 241 35.51 -7.07 3.03
C ALA A 241 34.98 -6.23 4.22
N ASP A 242 35.88 -5.65 5.02
CA ASP A 242 35.51 -4.82 6.18
C ASP A 242 34.83 -3.51 5.76
N GLU A 243 35.29 -2.88 4.67
CA GLU A 243 34.65 -1.66 4.14
C GLU A 243 33.25 -1.94 3.58
N ILE A 244 33.08 -3.07 2.87
CA ILE A 244 31.79 -3.50 2.33
C ILE A 244 30.80 -3.76 3.47
N VAL A 245 31.22 -4.48 4.51
CA VAL A 245 30.40 -4.74 5.71
C VAL A 245 30.00 -3.43 6.38
N ALA A 246 30.94 -2.52 6.61
CA ALA A 246 30.66 -1.24 7.26
C ALA A 246 29.68 -0.37 6.44
N ARG A 247 29.90 -0.24 5.12
CA ARG A 247 29.00 0.49 4.21
C ARG A 247 27.59 -0.12 4.21
N PHE A 248 27.50 -1.44 4.16
CA PHE A 248 26.22 -2.15 4.22
C PHE A 248 25.51 -1.90 5.55
N GLU A 249 26.21 -2.04 6.68
CA GLU A 249 25.62 -1.84 8.01
C GLU A 249 25.15 -0.40 8.24
N ASP A 250 25.90 0.60 7.77
CA ASP A 250 25.49 2.00 7.86
C ASP A 250 24.27 2.28 6.99
N ALA A 251 24.26 1.80 5.75
CA ALA A 251 23.11 1.92 4.85
C ALA A 251 21.88 1.15 5.38
N HIS A 252 22.08 -0.02 5.97
CA HIS A 252 21.03 -0.83 6.58
C HIS A 252 20.45 -0.14 7.83
N ARG A 253 21.31 0.44 8.68
CA ARG A 253 20.86 1.21 9.86
C ARG A 253 20.12 2.48 9.44
N GLN A 254 20.58 3.16 8.39
CA GLN A 254 19.90 4.33 7.85
C GLN A 254 18.51 3.96 7.29
N ARG A 255 18.43 2.89 6.50
CA ARG A 255 17.19 2.49 5.82
C ARG A 255 16.17 1.83 6.74
N PHE A 256 16.65 1.05 7.70
CA PHE A 256 15.81 0.14 8.50
C PHE A 256 15.90 0.36 10.02
N GLY A 257 16.82 1.20 10.50
CA GLY A 257 16.94 1.57 11.91
C GLY A 257 17.76 0.60 12.79
N PHE A 258 18.22 -0.54 12.26
CA PHE A 258 18.99 -1.54 13.01
C PHE A 258 20.00 -2.28 12.13
N VAL A 259 20.80 -3.16 12.72
CA VAL A 259 21.67 -4.14 12.04
C VAL A 259 21.46 -5.53 12.68
N MET A 260 21.58 -6.61 11.91
CA MET A 260 21.46 -7.98 12.42
C MET A 260 22.83 -8.51 12.87
N SER A 261 23.26 -8.12 14.08
CA SER A 261 24.57 -8.50 14.61
C SER A 261 24.79 -10.02 14.61
N GLY A 262 25.95 -10.46 14.12
CA GLY A 262 26.34 -11.87 14.08
C GLY A 262 25.78 -12.67 12.90
N LYS A 263 24.97 -12.05 12.03
CA LYS A 263 24.43 -12.70 10.84
C LYS A 263 25.35 -12.48 9.63
N PRO A 264 25.71 -13.53 8.87
CA PRO A 264 26.55 -13.36 7.70
C PRO A 264 25.97 -12.47 6.61
N LEU A 265 26.84 -11.79 5.87
CA LEU A 265 26.51 -11.04 4.66
C LEU A 265 26.87 -11.83 3.41
N VAL A 266 26.08 -11.67 2.37
CA VAL A 266 26.21 -12.34 1.07
C VAL A 266 26.24 -11.28 -0.03
N VAL A 267 27.18 -11.42 -0.96
CA VAL A 267 27.13 -10.72 -2.25
C VAL A 267 26.19 -11.51 -3.15
N GLU A 268 25.00 -10.99 -3.38
CA GLU A 268 24.01 -11.58 -4.28
C GLU A 268 24.48 -11.44 -5.72
N ALA A 269 24.84 -10.23 -6.11
CA ALA A 269 25.23 -9.89 -7.45
C ALA A 269 26.32 -8.80 -7.44
N VAL A 270 27.01 -8.69 -8.56
CA VAL A 270 27.95 -7.61 -8.84
C VAL A 270 27.43 -6.79 -10.00
N GLU A 271 27.60 -5.48 -9.90
CA GLU A 271 27.18 -4.52 -10.90
C GLU A 271 28.40 -3.71 -11.34
N VAL A 272 28.55 -3.57 -12.66
CA VAL A 272 29.52 -2.64 -13.25
C VAL A 272 28.78 -1.67 -14.15
N GLU A 273 29.02 -0.39 -13.90
CA GLU A 273 28.46 0.73 -14.65
C GLU A 273 29.62 1.53 -15.25
N ALA A 274 29.78 1.46 -16.58
CA ALA A 274 30.64 2.37 -17.31
C ALA A 274 29.86 3.65 -17.65
N ILE A 275 30.46 4.80 -17.37
CA ILE A 275 29.87 6.13 -17.53
C ILE A 275 30.79 6.92 -18.46
N GLY A 276 30.32 7.15 -19.69
CA GLY A 276 30.96 8.00 -20.68
C GLY A 276 30.53 9.44 -20.48
N ALA A 277 31.42 10.26 -19.92
CA ALA A 277 31.14 11.67 -19.64
C ALA A 277 30.90 12.42 -20.94
N THR A 278 29.70 12.98 -21.13
CA THR A 278 29.40 13.82 -22.29
C THR A 278 29.90 15.25 -22.05
N ASP A 279 30.05 16.05 -23.11
CA ASP A 279 30.39 17.46 -22.94
C ASP A 279 29.20 18.15 -22.30
N GLN A 280 29.29 18.40 -21.00
CA GLN A 280 28.31 19.18 -20.28
C GLN A 280 28.62 20.66 -20.54
N PRO A 281 27.74 21.42 -21.22
CA PRO A 281 27.89 22.86 -21.30
C PRO A 281 27.99 23.43 -19.90
N GLU A 282 29.00 24.28 -19.65
CA GLU A 282 29.12 24.97 -18.38
C GLU A 282 27.85 25.78 -18.10
N ASP A 283 27.31 25.62 -16.90
CA ASP A 283 26.27 26.49 -16.40
C ASP A 283 26.88 27.90 -16.20
N PRO A 284 26.48 28.90 -16.99
CA PRO A 284 27.21 30.16 -17.09
C PRO A 284 27.00 31.03 -15.85
N VAL A 285 28.07 31.64 -15.36
CA VAL A 285 27.97 32.72 -14.36
C VAL A 285 27.54 33.99 -15.07
N LEU A 286 26.37 34.50 -14.69
CA LEU A 286 25.82 35.74 -15.22
C LEU A 286 26.60 36.94 -14.67
N PRO A 287 26.75 38.02 -15.45
CA PRO A 287 27.37 39.25 -14.98
C PRO A 287 26.66 39.82 -13.75
N ALA A 288 27.42 40.42 -12.84
CA ALA A 288 26.85 41.14 -11.71
C ALA A 288 25.93 42.28 -12.18
N ALA A 289 24.88 42.54 -11.40
CA ALA A 289 23.92 43.60 -11.70
C ALA A 289 24.64 44.95 -11.91
N PRO A 290 24.28 45.75 -12.93
CA PRO A 290 24.81 47.08 -13.12
C PRO A 290 24.62 47.96 -11.88
N THR A 291 25.59 48.84 -11.59
CA THR A 291 25.50 49.76 -10.46
C THR A 291 24.24 50.63 -10.55
N GLY A 292 23.35 50.52 -9.56
CA GLY A 292 22.07 51.24 -9.54
C GLY A 292 20.87 50.49 -10.10
N HIS A 293 21.04 49.24 -10.54
CA HIS A 293 19.93 48.33 -10.86
C HIS A 293 18.96 48.23 -9.68
N LYS A 294 17.67 48.27 -10.00
CA LYS A 294 16.60 48.06 -9.04
C LYS A 294 15.54 47.21 -9.71
N LEU A 295 15.28 46.04 -9.15
CA LEU A 295 14.16 45.22 -9.59
C LEU A 295 12.83 45.97 -9.33
N THR A 296 12.07 46.18 -10.40
CA THR A 296 10.74 46.80 -10.34
C THR A 296 9.68 45.78 -10.74
N ALA A 297 8.56 45.77 -10.01
CA ALA A 297 7.41 44.96 -10.39
C ALA A 297 6.84 45.46 -11.73
N MET A 298 6.52 44.55 -12.64
CA MET A 298 5.87 44.88 -13.91
C MET A 298 4.38 45.21 -13.72
N ALA A 299 3.77 44.65 -12.67
CA ALA A 299 2.37 44.82 -12.33
C ALA A 299 2.14 44.56 -10.84
N ALA A 300 1.01 45.06 -10.33
CA ALA A 300 0.49 44.70 -9.03
C ALA A 300 -0.77 43.84 -9.23
N THR A 301 -0.87 42.75 -8.48
CA THR A 301 -2.02 41.87 -8.47
C THR A 301 -2.31 41.42 -7.03
N ARG A 302 -3.24 40.48 -6.88
CA ARG A 302 -3.44 39.71 -5.66
C ARG A 302 -3.64 38.24 -5.98
N PHE A 303 -3.29 37.36 -5.04
CA PHE A 303 -3.69 35.97 -5.06
C PHE A 303 -4.24 35.55 -3.70
N TYR A 304 -5.15 34.57 -3.72
CA TYR A 304 -5.73 34.00 -2.51
C TYR A 304 -4.89 32.80 -2.07
N SER A 305 -4.48 32.78 -0.81
CA SER A 305 -3.78 31.63 -0.22
C SER A 305 -3.92 31.65 1.28
N ASP A 306 -4.08 30.46 1.86
CA ASP A 306 -4.26 30.27 3.30
C ASP A 306 -5.43 31.08 3.89
N GLY A 307 -6.56 31.06 3.18
CA GLY A 307 -7.81 31.67 3.66
C GLY A 307 -7.93 33.19 3.45
N GLU A 308 -6.92 33.87 2.90
CA GLU A 308 -6.96 35.32 2.70
C GLU A 308 -6.36 35.77 1.35
N TRP A 309 -6.73 37.00 0.95
CA TRP A 309 -6.18 37.65 -0.23
C TRP A 309 -4.88 38.38 0.12
N HIS A 310 -3.83 38.10 -0.65
CA HIS A 310 -2.53 38.73 -0.53
C HIS A 310 -2.26 39.64 -1.72
N GLU A 311 -1.90 40.90 -1.47
CA GLU A 311 -1.34 41.76 -2.52
C GLU A 311 0.02 41.21 -2.95
N ALA A 312 0.20 41.06 -4.26
CA ALA A 312 1.34 40.37 -4.85
C ALA A 312 1.87 41.17 -6.05
N PRO A 313 3.07 41.75 -5.97
CA PRO A 313 3.76 42.25 -7.15
C PRO A 313 4.10 41.10 -8.12
N VAL A 314 4.02 41.40 -9.41
CA VAL A 314 4.43 40.49 -10.49
C VAL A 314 5.79 40.94 -11.02
N TYR A 315 6.73 40.02 -11.12
CA TYR A 315 8.06 40.25 -11.67
C TYR A 315 8.29 39.42 -12.92
N ASP A 316 8.98 40.00 -13.90
CA ASP A 316 9.48 39.25 -15.05
C ASP A 316 10.79 38.60 -14.63
N ARG A 317 10.91 37.28 -14.78
CA ARG A 317 12.19 36.63 -14.55
C ARG A 317 13.26 37.15 -15.51
N GLU A 318 12.90 37.48 -16.75
CA GLU A 318 13.87 37.88 -17.79
C GLU A 318 14.59 39.19 -17.48
N VAL A 319 14.00 40.06 -16.65
CA VAL A 319 14.62 41.34 -16.26
C VAL A 319 15.37 41.26 -14.93
N MET A 320 15.25 40.15 -14.18
CA MET A 320 15.97 39.96 -12.93
C MET A 320 17.48 39.82 -13.18
N GLN A 321 18.28 40.26 -12.22
CA GLN A 321 19.73 40.19 -12.22
C GLN A 321 20.23 39.41 -11.00
N PRO A 322 21.44 38.81 -11.05
CA PRO A 322 22.04 38.16 -9.88
C PRO A 322 22.03 39.04 -8.63
N GLY A 323 21.55 38.48 -7.52
CA GLY A 323 21.38 39.16 -6.23
C GLY A 323 20.01 39.82 -6.04
N ASP A 324 19.18 39.91 -7.08
CA ASP A 324 17.80 40.39 -6.94
C ASP A 324 17.00 39.48 -6.01
N ARG A 325 16.22 40.11 -5.12
CA ARG A 325 15.41 39.44 -4.12
C ARG A 325 13.95 39.85 -4.21
N VAL A 326 13.07 38.88 -4.10
CA VAL A 326 11.61 39.05 -4.08
C VAL A 326 11.08 38.48 -2.77
N GLN A 327 10.44 39.31 -1.96
CA GLN A 327 9.74 38.86 -0.75
C GLN A 327 8.33 38.41 -1.13
N GLY A 328 7.92 37.23 -0.68
CA GLY A 328 6.54 36.78 -0.80
C GLY A 328 5.62 37.54 0.15
N PRO A 329 4.33 37.73 -0.17
CA PRO A 329 3.60 37.20 -1.34
C PRO A 329 4.01 37.87 -2.67
N ALA A 330 4.37 37.09 -3.70
CA ALA A 330 4.74 37.61 -5.02
C ALA A 330 4.61 36.55 -6.13
N ILE A 331 4.55 37.00 -7.39
CA ILE A 331 4.54 36.12 -8.57
C ILE A 331 5.73 36.45 -9.45
N VAL A 332 6.50 35.43 -9.84
CA VAL A 332 7.57 35.54 -10.83
C VAL A 332 7.14 34.77 -12.08
N ILE A 333 7.01 35.45 -13.20
CA ILE A 333 6.60 34.85 -14.47
C ILE A 333 7.81 34.66 -15.40
N GLU A 334 7.75 33.64 -16.23
CA GLU A 334 8.71 33.36 -17.29
C GLU A 334 7.99 32.66 -18.46
N ALA A 335 8.62 32.59 -19.63
CA ALA A 335 7.98 32.08 -20.85
C ALA A 335 7.40 30.66 -20.72
N THR A 336 7.95 29.83 -19.83
CA THR A 336 7.58 28.40 -19.70
C THR A 336 6.98 28.02 -18.35
N ALA A 337 6.90 28.95 -17.39
CA ALA A 337 6.45 28.65 -16.02
C ALA A 337 5.95 29.88 -15.26
N THR A 338 5.28 29.63 -14.15
CA THR A 338 4.91 30.64 -13.15
C THR A 338 5.36 30.14 -11.79
N THR A 339 6.14 30.96 -11.08
CA THR A 339 6.60 30.68 -9.72
C THR A 339 5.87 31.57 -8.73
N VAL A 340 5.21 30.96 -7.76
CA VAL A 340 4.51 31.67 -6.68
C VAL A 340 5.42 31.67 -5.46
N VAL A 341 5.75 32.87 -4.96
CA VAL A 341 6.49 33.04 -3.71
C VAL A 341 5.47 33.30 -2.61
N GLU A 342 5.16 32.26 -1.83
CA GLU A 342 4.14 32.30 -0.78
C GLU A 342 4.52 33.22 0.38
N HIS A 343 3.53 33.58 1.22
CA HIS A 343 3.77 34.37 2.42
C HIS A 343 4.88 33.74 3.30
N GLY A 344 5.85 34.55 3.71
CA GLY A 344 6.98 34.12 4.54
C GLY A 344 8.07 33.33 3.80
N TRP A 345 7.98 33.22 2.48
CA TRP A 345 9.09 32.83 1.61
C TRP A 345 9.72 34.05 0.96
N ALA A 346 10.98 33.92 0.56
CA ALA A 346 11.66 34.90 -0.28
C ALA A 346 12.40 34.18 -1.41
N ALA A 347 12.38 34.74 -2.61
CA ALA A 347 13.13 34.25 -3.75
C ALA A 347 14.37 35.12 -4.00
N GLU A 348 15.48 34.50 -4.35
CA GLU A 348 16.73 35.18 -4.74
C GLU A 348 17.27 34.59 -6.03
N LEU A 349 17.63 35.44 -6.98
CA LEU A 349 18.33 35.01 -8.19
C LEU A 349 19.83 34.91 -7.87
N ASN A 350 20.42 33.72 -7.97
CA ASN A 350 21.86 33.56 -7.74
C ASN A 350 22.68 34.00 -8.97
N GLU A 351 24.01 33.89 -8.87
CA GLU A 351 24.96 34.23 -9.94
C GLU A 351 24.83 33.38 -11.22
N ARG A 352 24.08 32.27 -11.18
CA ARG A 352 23.82 31.36 -12.30
C ARG A 352 22.41 31.52 -12.88
N GLY A 353 21.66 32.52 -12.42
CA GLY A 353 20.27 32.72 -12.83
C GLY A 353 19.29 31.72 -12.22
N HIS A 354 19.72 30.88 -11.27
CA HIS A 354 18.84 29.98 -10.53
C HIS A 354 18.02 30.78 -9.52
N LEU A 355 16.73 30.46 -9.40
CA LEU A 355 15.85 31.08 -8.42
C LEU A 355 15.80 30.18 -7.17
N ILE A 356 16.34 30.69 -6.07
CA ILE A 356 16.41 30.01 -4.78
C ILE A 356 15.34 30.58 -3.87
N LEU A 357 14.33 29.79 -3.52
CA LEU A 357 13.31 30.23 -2.56
C LEU A 357 13.70 29.71 -1.18
N THR A 358 13.70 30.60 -0.21
CA THR A 358 14.05 30.31 1.19
C THR A 358 12.91 30.69 2.11
N ARG A 359 12.60 29.83 3.07
CA ARG A 359 11.65 30.12 4.14
C ARG A 359 12.27 31.13 5.11
N VAL A 360 11.79 32.37 5.12
CA VAL A 360 12.35 33.48 5.90
C VAL A 360 11.60 33.75 7.21
N ILE A 361 10.34 33.35 7.29
CA ILE A 361 9.56 33.36 8.55
C ILE A 361 9.49 31.91 9.07
N PRO A 362 9.65 31.62 10.36
CA PRO A 362 9.46 30.25 10.85
C PRO A 362 8.01 29.77 10.64
N ARG A 363 7.83 28.48 10.33
CA ARG A 363 6.49 27.87 10.29
C ARG A 363 5.86 27.87 11.69
N PRO A 364 4.54 28.08 11.81
CA PRO A 364 3.86 27.90 13.09
C PRO A 364 4.01 26.46 13.57
N LYS A 365 4.27 26.25 14.88
CA LYS A 365 4.44 24.92 15.48
C LYS A 365 3.11 24.14 15.59
N ARG A 366 1.99 24.85 15.57
CA ARG A 366 0.64 24.29 15.62
C ARG A 366 -0.23 24.96 14.56
N VAL A 367 -1.04 24.18 13.87
CA VAL A 367 -2.08 24.72 12.99
C VAL A 367 -3.34 24.90 13.84
N ALA A 368 -3.88 26.13 13.90
CA ALA A 368 -5.10 26.40 14.66
C ALA A 368 -6.31 25.89 13.86
N ILE A 369 -6.82 24.73 14.23
CA ILE A 369 -7.97 24.06 13.60
C ILE A 369 -8.98 23.71 14.68
N GLY A 370 -10.26 23.88 14.38
CA GLY A 370 -11.35 23.46 15.27
C GLY A 370 -11.55 21.94 15.28
N THR A 371 -12.37 21.47 16.23
CA THR A 371 -12.80 20.06 16.31
C THR A 371 -14.01 19.75 15.43
N ASP A 372 -14.60 20.76 14.80
CA ASP A 372 -15.73 20.60 13.88
C ASP A 372 -15.27 19.98 12.55
N ALA A 373 -16.18 19.27 11.88
CA ALA A 373 -15.89 18.60 10.63
C ALA A 373 -15.70 19.63 9.50
N ASP A 374 -14.45 19.87 9.11
CA ASP A 374 -14.14 20.62 7.89
C ASP A 374 -13.88 19.65 6.71
N PRO A 375 -14.56 19.82 5.56
CA PRO A 375 -14.41 18.94 4.37
C PRO A 375 -12.99 18.81 3.80
N VAL A 376 -12.15 19.84 3.94
CA VAL A 376 -10.75 19.82 3.49
C VAL A 376 -9.91 19.04 4.50
N MET A 377 -10.07 19.36 5.78
CA MET A 377 -9.34 18.69 6.85
C MET A 377 -9.73 17.21 6.98
N LEU A 378 -10.97 16.85 6.68
CA LEU A 378 -11.43 15.47 6.67
C LEU A 378 -10.61 14.62 5.69
N GLU A 379 -10.36 15.14 4.49
CA GLU A 379 -9.53 14.46 3.49
C GLU A 379 -8.05 14.46 3.89
N ILE A 380 -7.53 15.56 4.46
CA ILE A 380 -6.14 15.62 4.96
C ILE A 380 -5.92 14.58 6.07
N PHE A 381 -6.81 14.51 7.07
CA PHE A 381 -6.68 13.53 8.16
C PHE A 381 -6.83 12.09 7.65
N ASN A 382 -7.74 11.85 6.70
CA ASN A 382 -7.85 10.56 6.03
C ASN A 382 -6.52 10.13 5.40
N ASN A 383 -5.89 11.01 4.61
CA ASN A 383 -4.58 10.79 4.02
C ASN A 383 -3.49 10.56 5.07
N LEU A 384 -3.48 11.35 6.15
CA LEU A 384 -2.49 11.24 7.21
C LEU A 384 -2.58 9.89 7.93
N PHE A 385 -3.77 9.45 8.35
CA PHE A 385 -3.93 8.14 9.01
C PHE A 385 -3.53 6.99 8.09
N MET A 386 -3.93 7.04 6.81
CA MET A 386 -3.53 6.03 5.82
C MET A 386 -2.02 6.02 5.59
N SER A 387 -1.40 7.19 5.46
CA SER A 387 0.05 7.33 5.27
C SER A 387 0.85 6.75 6.44
N ILE A 388 0.35 6.86 7.67
CA ILE A 388 0.98 6.24 8.84
C ILE A 388 0.94 4.71 8.72
N ALA A 389 -0.22 4.14 8.42
CA ALA A 389 -0.38 2.69 8.24
C ALA A 389 0.51 2.14 7.11
N GLU A 390 0.61 2.87 5.98
CA GLU A 390 1.49 2.51 4.85
C GLU A 390 2.97 2.59 5.21
N GLN A 391 3.39 3.60 5.99
CA GLN A 391 4.77 3.70 6.47
C GLN A 391 5.14 2.56 7.42
N MET A 392 4.21 2.12 8.26
CA MET A 392 4.38 0.91 9.08
C MET A 392 4.55 -0.32 8.18
N GLY A 393 3.68 -0.48 7.17
CA GLY A 393 3.73 -1.59 6.22
C GLY A 393 5.03 -1.65 5.43
N ALA A 394 5.50 -0.50 4.91
CA ALA A 394 6.79 -0.40 4.25
C ALA A 394 7.95 -0.78 5.18
N THR A 395 7.88 -0.41 6.46
CA THR A 395 8.89 -0.83 7.46
C THR A 395 8.87 -2.35 7.65
N LEU A 396 7.69 -2.95 7.75
CA LEU A 396 7.53 -4.40 7.91
C LEU A 396 8.06 -5.17 6.70
N GLU A 397 7.61 -4.84 5.49
CA GLU A 397 8.05 -5.46 4.23
C GLU A 397 9.58 -5.48 4.11
N ASN A 398 10.21 -4.36 4.41
CA ASN A 398 11.65 -4.20 4.26
C ASN A 398 12.49 -4.91 5.34
N THR A 399 11.91 -5.18 6.51
CA THR A 399 12.64 -5.72 7.68
C THR A 399 12.32 -7.17 8.00
N ALA A 400 11.23 -7.69 7.44
CA ALA A 400 10.82 -9.09 7.57
C ALA A 400 11.83 -10.05 6.92
N HIS A 401 11.75 -11.32 7.32
CA HIS A 401 12.65 -12.38 6.87
C HIS A 401 11.92 -13.48 6.09
N SER A 402 10.68 -13.79 6.46
CA SER A 402 9.89 -14.80 5.76
C SER A 402 9.46 -14.33 4.36
N VAL A 403 9.45 -15.27 3.42
CA VAL A 403 8.92 -15.09 2.07
C VAL A 403 7.46 -14.60 2.12
N ASN A 404 6.70 -15.06 3.10
CA ASN A 404 5.29 -14.71 3.30
C ASN A 404 5.07 -13.22 3.55
N ILE A 405 5.78 -12.64 4.52
CA ILE A 405 5.62 -11.21 4.82
C ILE A 405 6.30 -10.37 3.74
N LYS A 406 7.48 -10.79 3.29
CA LYS A 406 8.34 -9.97 2.46
C LYS A 406 8.01 -9.96 0.97
N GLU A 407 7.92 -11.14 0.38
CA GLU A 407 7.72 -11.29 -1.07
C GLU A 407 6.22 -11.32 -1.38
N ARG A 408 5.46 -12.07 -0.58
CA ARG A 408 4.01 -12.24 -0.79
C ARG A 408 3.17 -11.09 -0.24
N LEU A 409 3.74 -10.24 0.61
CA LEU A 409 3.07 -9.14 1.31
C LEU A 409 1.87 -9.60 2.17
N ASP A 410 1.98 -10.77 2.78
CA ASP A 410 0.97 -11.35 3.66
C ASP A 410 1.05 -10.77 5.07
N PHE A 411 0.75 -9.48 5.18
CA PHE A 411 0.71 -8.73 6.43
C PHE A 411 -0.32 -7.60 6.36
N SER A 412 -0.60 -6.92 7.47
CA SER A 412 -1.31 -5.63 7.49
C SER A 412 -0.88 -4.78 8.66
N CYS A 413 -0.97 -3.46 8.51
CA CYS A 413 -0.63 -2.49 9.54
C CYS A 413 -1.79 -1.51 9.71
N ALA A 414 -2.16 -1.23 10.96
CA ALA A 414 -3.36 -0.46 11.26
C ALA A 414 -3.22 0.39 12.52
N ILE A 415 -4.06 1.44 12.56
CA ILE A 415 -4.19 2.39 13.66
C ILE A 415 -5.57 2.20 14.27
N PHE A 416 -5.62 2.24 15.60
CA PHE A 416 -6.83 2.06 16.37
C PHE A 416 -6.99 3.17 17.40
N GLU A 417 -8.25 3.48 17.69
CA GLU A 417 -8.63 4.34 18.80
C GLU A 417 -8.33 3.71 20.16
N SER A 418 -8.43 4.51 21.21
CA SER A 418 -8.27 4.06 22.61
C SER A 418 -9.23 2.92 23.02
N ASP A 419 -10.36 2.76 22.35
CA ASP A 419 -11.33 1.66 22.54
C ASP A 419 -11.05 0.43 21.65
N GLY A 420 -9.98 0.48 20.84
CA GLY A 420 -9.62 -0.56 19.87
C GLY A 420 -10.42 -0.51 18.58
N ALA A 421 -11.22 0.53 18.32
CA ALA A 421 -11.90 0.71 17.04
C ALA A 421 -10.90 1.05 15.92
N LEU A 422 -11.06 0.40 14.76
CA LEU A 422 -10.18 0.62 13.61
C LEU A 422 -10.36 2.04 13.06
N VAL A 423 -9.26 2.79 12.94
CA VAL A 423 -9.21 4.15 12.36
C VAL A 423 -8.77 4.12 10.90
N ALA A 424 -7.68 3.41 10.61
CA ALA A 424 -7.11 3.27 9.27
C ALA A 424 -6.30 1.98 9.18
N ASN A 425 -6.28 1.38 7.98
CA ASN A 425 -5.51 0.17 7.66
C ASN A 425 -4.94 0.29 6.24
N ALA A 426 -3.65 0.00 6.08
CA ALA A 426 -3.04 -0.11 4.76
C ALA A 426 -3.63 -1.32 4.01
N PRO A 427 -4.04 -1.17 2.73
CA PRO A 427 -4.77 -2.21 2.00
C PRO A 427 -3.82 -3.32 1.53
N HIS A 428 -3.41 -4.17 2.47
CA HIS A 428 -2.73 -5.42 2.20
C HIS A 428 -3.80 -6.52 2.22
N MET A 429 -3.92 -7.37 3.26
CA MET A 429 -4.86 -8.50 3.24
C MET A 429 -6.30 -8.17 3.68
N PRO A 430 -7.33 -8.49 2.87
CA PRO A 430 -8.73 -8.27 3.21
C PRO A 430 -9.21 -8.96 4.49
N VAL A 431 -8.71 -10.16 4.83
CA VAL A 431 -9.16 -10.87 6.04
C VAL A 431 -8.66 -10.24 7.34
N HIS A 432 -7.59 -9.44 7.28
CA HIS A 432 -7.14 -8.64 8.42
C HIS A 432 -8.10 -7.48 8.70
N LEU A 433 -8.90 -7.07 7.71
CA LEU A 433 -9.91 -6.03 7.85
C LEU A 433 -10.98 -6.49 8.82
N GLY A 434 -11.22 -5.75 9.90
CA GLY A 434 -12.26 -6.08 10.87
C GLY A 434 -11.89 -7.17 11.90
N SER A 435 -10.85 -7.97 11.68
CA SER A 435 -10.37 -8.95 12.67
C SER A 435 -9.30 -8.38 13.61
N MET A 436 -8.40 -7.52 13.13
CA MET A 436 -7.38 -6.90 13.99
C MET A 436 -7.96 -6.04 15.13
N GLY A 437 -9.10 -5.38 14.91
CA GLY A 437 -9.78 -4.61 15.98
C GLY A 437 -10.18 -5.48 17.16
N GLU A 438 -10.61 -6.73 16.92
CA GLU A 438 -10.90 -7.68 18.00
C GLU A 438 -9.64 -8.14 18.74
N SER A 439 -8.50 -8.27 18.05
CA SER A 439 -7.21 -8.55 18.70
C SER A 439 -6.81 -7.43 19.65
N VAL A 440 -6.93 -6.17 19.21
CA VAL A 440 -6.64 -4.99 20.04
C VAL A 440 -7.58 -4.94 21.23
N ARG A 441 -8.90 -5.11 21.01
CA ARG A 441 -9.89 -5.16 22.10
C ARG A 441 -9.63 -6.31 23.08
N ALA A 442 -9.17 -7.48 22.62
CA ALA A 442 -8.80 -8.58 23.50
C ALA A 442 -7.60 -8.23 24.40
N VAL A 443 -6.57 -7.59 23.84
CA VAL A 443 -5.41 -7.10 24.61
C VAL A 443 -5.82 -6.01 25.60
N ILE A 444 -6.70 -5.07 25.21
CA ILE A 444 -7.27 -4.06 26.10
C ILE A 444 -8.02 -4.72 27.26
N ARG A 445 -8.92 -5.68 27.00
CA ARG A 445 -9.67 -6.40 28.04
C ARG A 445 -8.75 -7.16 29.00
N LYS A 446 -7.66 -7.74 28.48
CA LYS A 446 -6.75 -8.59 29.26
C LYS A 446 -5.80 -7.78 30.16
N HIS A 447 -5.27 -6.66 29.67
CA HIS A 447 -4.24 -5.90 30.39
C HIS A 447 -4.75 -4.58 30.98
N GLY A 448 -5.72 -3.92 30.33
CA GLY A 448 -6.33 -2.67 30.82
C GLY A 448 -5.30 -1.65 31.31
N SER A 449 -5.50 -1.17 32.54
CA SER A 449 -4.62 -0.18 33.20
C SER A 449 -3.23 -0.72 33.59
N ALA A 450 -2.93 -2.01 33.37
CA ALA A 450 -1.60 -2.57 33.63
C ALA A 450 -0.60 -2.31 32.50
N MET A 451 -1.07 -1.80 31.35
CA MET A 451 -0.22 -1.38 30.24
C MET A 451 0.64 -0.18 30.63
N LYS A 452 1.89 -0.15 30.15
CA LYS A 452 2.82 0.96 30.40
C LYS A 452 3.42 1.49 29.10
N PRO A 453 3.91 2.75 29.07
CA PRO A 453 4.70 3.25 27.96
C PRO A 453 5.88 2.32 27.64
N GLY A 454 6.02 1.95 26.36
CA GLY A 454 7.06 1.04 25.87
C GLY A 454 6.72 -0.45 25.96
N ASP A 455 5.52 -0.82 26.43
CA ASP A 455 5.05 -2.20 26.34
C ASP A 455 4.64 -2.56 24.91
N VAL A 456 4.81 -3.82 24.53
CA VAL A 456 4.29 -4.40 23.28
C VAL A 456 3.70 -5.77 23.59
N PHE A 457 2.55 -6.09 22.98
CA PHE A 457 1.81 -7.33 23.17
C PHE A 457 1.75 -8.15 21.88
N VAL A 458 1.56 -9.46 22.01
CA VAL A 458 1.48 -10.41 20.88
C VAL A 458 0.31 -11.38 21.06
N LEU A 459 -0.43 -11.64 19.97
CA LEU A 459 -1.62 -12.49 19.94
C LEU A 459 -1.80 -13.18 18.58
N ASN A 460 -2.11 -14.48 18.58
CA ASN A 460 -2.66 -15.20 17.42
C ASN A 460 -3.93 -16.02 17.75
N ALA A 461 -4.34 -16.04 19.03
CA ALA A 461 -5.48 -16.82 19.51
C ALA A 461 -6.77 -16.51 18.72
N PRO A 462 -7.31 -17.45 17.93
CA PRO A 462 -8.42 -17.15 17.01
C PRO A 462 -9.71 -16.73 17.71
N TYR A 463 -9.97 -17.33 18.87
CA TYR A 463 -11.13 -17.02 19.70
C TYR A 463 -11.04 -15.64 20.42
N ASN A 464 -9.88 -14.98 20.35
CA ASN A 464 -9.64 -13.65 20.91
C ASN A 464 -9.19 -12.65 19.83
N GLY A 465 -9.76 -12.77 18.62
CA GLY A 465 -9.57 -11.83 17.52
C GLY A 465 -8.46 -12.18 16.54
N GLY A 466 -7.76 -13.30 16.75
CA GLY A 466 -6.93 -13.92 15.71
C GLY A 466 -7.79 -14.49 14.57
N THR A 467 -7.17 -14.72 13.42
CA THR A 467 -7.79 -15.32 12.23
C THR A 467 -7.52 -16.82 12.17
N HIS A 468 -6.24 -17.19 12.31
CA HIS A 468 -5.72 -18.54 12.51
C HIS A 468 -4.33 -18.42 13.19
N LEU A 469 -3.72 -19.52 13.61
CA LEU A 469 -2.47 -19.45 14.38
C LEU A 469 -1.27 -18.84 13.63
N PRO A 470 -1.09 -19.06 12.31
CA PRO A 470 0.02 -18.44 11.58
C PRO A 470 -0.03 -16.91 11.52
N ASP A 471 -1.21 -16.30 11.63
CA ASP A 471 -1.36 -14.84 11.63
C ASP A 471 -1.12 -14.28 13.04
N ILE A 472 0.09 -13.79 13.26
CA ILE A 472 0.49 -13.24 14.56
C ILE A 472 0.33 -11.72 14.54
N THR A 473 -0.40 -11.19 15.51
CA THR A 473 -0.66 -9.75 15.69
C THR A 473 0.21 -9.19 16.80
N VAL A 474 1.05 -8.21 16.48
CA VAL A 474 1.83 -7.41 17.43
C VAL A 474 1.12 -6.07 17.64
N ILE A 475 0.89 -5.70 18.90
CA ILE A 475 0.05 -4.56 19.30
C ILE A 475 0.83 -3.66 20.26
N THR A 476 0.93 -2.37 19.94
CA THR A 476 1.64 -1.38 20.74
C THR A 476 0.71 -0.25 21.18
N PRO A 477 0.48 -0.04 22.49
CA PRO A 477 -0.23 1.14 23.00
C PRO A 477 0.59 2.42 22.78
N VAL A 478 -0.07 3.47 22.30
CA VAL A 478 0.53 4.78 22.04
C VAL A 478 0.18 5.73 23.17
N PHE A 479 1.19 6.10 23.97
CA PHE A 479 1.05 7.08 25.05
C PHE A 479 1.52 8.47 24.66
N ALA A 480 1.06 9.49 25.39
CA ALA A 480 1.63 10.83 25.37
C ALA A 480 3.15 10.78 25.66
N GLU A 481 3.91 11.76 25.17
CA GLU A 481 5.37 11.78 25.35
C GLU A 481 5.79 11.94 26.82
N ASP A 482 5.00 12.67 27.59
CA ASP A 482 5.17 12.94 29.01
C ASP A 482 4.33 12.00 29.90
N ALA A 483 3.82 10.90 29.32
CA ALA A 483 2.95 9.97 30.04
C ALA A 483 3.64 9.34 31.26
N ALA A 484 2.93 9.34 32.37
CA ALA A 484 3.33 8.70 33.61
C ALA A 484 2.73 7.29 33.74
N ALA A 485 3.22 6.53 34.73
CA ALA A 485 2.63 5.25 35.07
C ALA A 485 1.18 5.46 35.56
N GLY A 486 0.23 4.81 34.89
CA GLY A 486 -1.21 4.91 35.20
C GLY A 486 -2.01 5.77 34.21
N ASP A 487 -1.34 6.44 33.26
CA ASP A 487 -2.04 7.10 32.15
C ASP A 487 -2.66 6.07 31.20
N GLU A 488 -3.66 6.50 30.43
CA GLU A 488 -4.31 5.65 29.43
C GLU A 488 -3.67 5.83 28.05
N PRO A 489 -3.61 4.76 27.22
CA PRO A 489 -3.20 4.88 25.82
C PRO A 489 -4.10 5.85 25.06
N LEU A 490 -3.49 6.73 24.25
CA LEU A 490 -4.19 7.64 23.36
C LEU A 490 -4.76 6.92 22.14
N PHE A 491 -3.97 5.99 21.60
CA PHE A 491 -4.23 5.18 20.41
C PHE A 491 -3.57 3.82 20.59
N PHE A 492 -3.84 2.90 19.68
CA PHE A 492 -3.04 1.69 19.49
C PHE A 492 -2.59 1.60 18.04
N VAL A 493 -1.44 0.99 17.82
CA VAL A 493 -0.99 0.55 16.50
C VAL A 493 -0.77 -0.94 16.53
N ALA A 494 -1.07 -1.61 15.42
CA ALA A 494 -0.81 -3.04 15.32
C ALA A 494 -0.31 -3.43 13.93
N SER A 495 0.53 -4.45 13.91
CA SER A 495 0.96 -5.15 12.70
C SER A 495 0.63 -6.62 12.83
N ARG A 496 0.00 -7.20 11.80
CA ARG A 496 -0.28 -8.63 11.69
C ARG A 496 0.50 -9.18 10.52
N GLY A 497 1.19 -10.29 10.70
CA GLY A 497 1.95 -10.96 9.62
C GLY A 497 1.70 -12.46 9.67
N HIS A 498 1.63 -13.08 8.49
CA HIS A 498 1.54 -14.53 8.36
C HIS A 498 2.93 -15.14 8.50
N HIS A 499 3.19 -15.82 9.61
CA HIS A 499 4.43 -16.56 9.81
C HIS A 499 4.40 -17.85 8.97
N ALA A 500 5.54 -18.21 8.39
CA ALA A 500 5.62 -19.40 7.54
C ALA A 500 5.32 -20.71 8.30
N ASP A 501 5.69 -20.79 9.58
CA ASP A 501 5.40 -21.92 10.46
C ASP A 501 5.37 -21.41 11.92
N ILE A 502 4.36 -21.82 12.69
CA ILE A 502 4.21 -21.61 14.13
C ILE A 502 4.04 -22.95 14.86
N GLY A 503 4.42 -24.06 14.21
CA GLY A 503 4.26 -25.43 14.68
C GLY A 503 3.13 -26.18 13.97
N GLY A 504 2.50 -27.11 14.66
CA GLY A 504 1.40 -27.92 14.14
C GLY A 504 1.84 -29.26 13.54
N LYS A 505 0.89 -30.13 13.16
CA LYS A 505 1.16 -31.49 12.67
C LYS A 505 2.00 -31.52 11.39
N THR A 506 1.75 -30.59 10.48
CA THR A 506 2.45 -30.49 9.19
C THR A 506 3.29 -29.21 9.12
N PRO A 507 4.39 -29.22 8.35
CA PRO A 507 5.11 -28.00 7.98
C PRO A 507 4.17 -26.95 7.39
N GLY A 508 4.39 -25.69 7.73
CA GLY A 508 3.56 -24.58 7.23
C GLY A 508 2.37 -24.23 8.13
N SER A 509 2.11 -25.00 9.19
CA SER A 509 1.01 -24.80 10.15
C SER A 509 -0.41 -24.81 9.54
N MET A 510 -0.56 -25.43 8.36
CA MET A 510 -1.85 -25.59 7.65
C MET A 510 -2.19 -27.08 7.44
N PRO A 511 -2.33 -27.89 8.51
CA PRO A 511 -2.67 -29.31 8.35
C PRO A 511 -4.04 -29.48 7.70
N ALA A 512 -4.15 -30.35 6.69
CA ALA A 512 -5.40 -30.56 5.97
C ALA A 512 -6.50 -31.27 6.79
N ASP A 513 -6.12 -31.89 7.91
CA ASP A 513 -6.95 -32.80 8.68
C ASP A 513 -7.03 -32.44 10.18
N SER A 514 -6.71 -31.20 10.56
CA SER A 514 -6.79 -30.81 11.98
C SER A 514 -8.23 -30.87 12.51
N ARG A 515 -8.38 -31.33 13.75
CA ARG A 515 -9.66 -31.36 14.49
C ARG A 515 -9.64 -30.49 15.74
N HIS A 516 -8.46 -30.28 16.29
CA HIS A 516 -8.23 -29.49 17.50
C HIS A 516 -7.20 -28.40 17.22
N ILE A 517 -7.37 -27.22 17.84
CA ILE A 517 -6.50 -26.05 17.60
C ILE A 517 -5.02 -26.33 17.89
N ASP A 518 -4.70 -27.11 18.92
CA ASP A 518 -3.33 -27.52 19.26
C ASP A 518 -2.62 -28.28 18.12
N GLU A 519 -3.37 -28.91 17.20
CA GLU A 519 -2.79 -29.59 16.03
C GLU A 519 -2.30 -28.60 14.96
N GLU A 520 -2.65 -27.33 15.06
CA GLU A 520 -2.32 -26.26 14.10
C GLU A 520 -1.08 -25.47 14.52
N GLY A 521 -0.62 -25.58 15.78
CA GLY A 521 0.61 -24.97 16.26
C GLY A 521 0.49 -24.26 17.60
N VAL A 522 1.41 -23.33 17.85
CA VAL A 522 1.52 -22.62 19.13
C VAL A 522 0.46 -21.52 19.22
N LEU A 523 -0.38 -21.61 20.26
CA LEU A 523 -1.40 -20.62 20.57
C LEU A 523 -0.85 -19.56 21.55
N ILE A 524 -0.96 -18.30 21.14
CA ILE A 524 -0.48 -17.10 21.83
C ILE A 524 -1.70 -16.21 22.13
N ASP A 525 -2.08 -16.15 23.40
CA ASP A 525 -3.25 -15.40 23.83
C ASP A 525 -2.84 -14.07 24.50
N GLY A 526 -2.50 -13.05 23.70
CA GLY A 526 -2.32 -11.67 24.20
C GLY A 526 -1.29 -11.54 25.32
N ILE A 527 -0.10 -12.12 25.17
CA ILE A 527 0.97 -11.99 26.17
C ILE A 527 1.83 -10.75 25.90
N ARG A 528 2.63 -10.34 26.89
CA ARG A 528 3.61 -9.26 26.72
C ARG A 528 4.82 -9.79 25.96
N LEU A 529 5.25 -9.08 24.91
CA LEU A 529 6.43 -9.35 24.11
C LEU A 529 7.57 -8.37 24.44
N VAL A 530 7.25 -7.11 24.72
CA VAL A 530 8.20 -6.10 25.19
C VAL A 530 7.68 -5.51 26.49
N ASP A 531 8.55 -5.42 27.50
CA ASP A 531 8.29 -4.84 28.81
C ASP A 531 9.07 -3.55 28.95
N GLN A 532 8.39 -2.40 28.79
CA GLN A 532 8.99 -1.07 28.89
C GLN A 532 10.28 -0.91 28.06
N GLY A 533 10.27 -1.36 26.81
CA GLY A 533 11.42 -1.33 25.89
C GLY A 533 12.37 -2.55 25.99
N ARG A 534 12.20 -3.46 26.95
CA ARG A 534 12.95 -4.72 27.03
C ARG A 534 12.23 -5.85 26.32
N LEU A 535 12.82 -6.38 25.24
CA LEU A 535 12.29 -7.56 24.54
C LEU A 535 12.38 -8.81 25.41
N LEU A 536 11.25 -9.52 25.57
CA LEU A 536 11.12 -10.78 26.30
C LEU A 536 11.43 -11.98 25.38
N GLU A 537 12.63 -11.96 24.79
CA GLU A 537 13.00 -12.92 23.74
C GLU A 537 13.11 -14.36 24.26
N ALA A 538 13.68 -14.56 25.45
CA ALA A 538 13.82 -15.90 26.02
C ALA A 538 12.45 -16.51 26.32
N GLU A 539 11.55 -15.73 26.93
CA GLU A 539 10.20 -16.12 27.27
C GLU A 539 9.37 -16.45 26.02
N MET A 540 9.52 -15.67 24.95
CA MET A 540 8.85 -15.93 23.67
C MET A 540 9.39 -17.20 23.00
N ARG A 541 10.70 -17.45 23.06
CA ARG A 541 11.31 -18.67 22.51
C ARG A 541 10.88 -19.92 23.27
N ASP A 542 10.76 -19.83 24.60
CA ASP A 542 10.24 -20.93 25.42
C ASP A 542 8.79 -21.25 25.02
N LEU A 543 7.95 -20.22 24.78
CA LEU A 543 6.59 -20.41 24.30
C LEU A 543 6.55 -21.05 22.90
N LEU A 544 7.35 -20.56 21.96
CA LEU A 544 7.45 -21.12 20.60
C LEU A 544 7.92 -22.59 20.60
N SER A 545 8.68 -22.99 21.63
CA SER A 545 9.18 -24.36 21.81
C SER A 545 8.26 -25.23 22.67
N SER A 546 7.11 -24.70 23.08
CA SER A 546 6.15 -25.38 23.95
C SER A 546 5.03 -26.09 23.17
N GLY A 547 4.19 -26.84 23.90
CA GLY A 547 3.05 -27.56 23.33
C GLY A 547 3.44 -28.89 22.68
N SER A 548 2.43 -29.60 22.16
CA SER A 548 2.61 -30.91 21.50
C SER A 548 3.24 -30.78 20.11
N TYR A 549 3.09 -29.63 19.46
CA TYR A 549 3.56 -29.35 18.11
C TYR A 549 4.24 -27.97 18.06
N PRO A 550 5.47 -27.86 18.62
CA PRO A 550 6.19 -26.58 18.71
C PRO A 550 6.59 -26.05 17.33
N SER A 551 6.95 -24.77 17.26
CA SER A 551 7.47 -24.15 16.03
C SER A 551 8.73 -24.86 15.54
N ARG A 552 8.78 -25.10 14.22
CA ARG A 552 9.95 -25.69 13.56
C ARG A 552 11.12 -24.71 13.41
N ASN A 553 10.83 -23.41 13.36
CA ASN A 553 11.83 -22.37 13.12
C ASN A 553 11.63 -21.13 14.01
N PRO A 554 11.83 -21.26 15.34
CA PRO A 554 11.64 -20.16 16.27
C PRO A 554 12.56 -18.95 16.01
N ASP A 555 13.71 -19.15 15.37
CA ASP A 555 14.59 -18.04 14.96
C ASP A 555 13.96 -17.16 13.88
N GLN A 556 13.32 -17.77 12.88
CA GLN A 556 12.56 -17.02 11.87
C GLN A 556 11.33 -16.34 12.49
N ASN A 557 10.60 -17.03 13.39
CA ASN A 557 9.48 -16.38 14.10
C ASN A 557 9.95 -15.14 14.86
N MET A 558 11.07 -15.23 15.60
CA MET A 558 11.61 -14.09 16.33
C MET A 558 12.10 -12.96 15.42
N ALA A 559 12.64 -13.27 14.24
CA ALA A 559 13.05 -12.27 13.26
C ALA A 559 11.83 -11.47 12.73
N ASP A 560 10.76 -12.17 12.35
CA ASP A 560 9.53 -11.54 11.86
C ASP A 560 8.81 -10.75 12.97
N LEU A 561 8.79 -11.26 14.22
CA LEU A 561 8.26 -10.52 15.37
C LEU A 561 9.03 -9.21 15.63
N LYS A 562 10.36 -9.21 15.47
CA LYS A 562 11.18 -7.99 15.57
C LYS A 562 10.86 -6.98 14.46
N ALA A 563 10.62 -7.46 13.24
CA ALA A 563 10.15 -6.62 12.12
C ALA A 563 8.78 -6.00 12.41
N GLN A 564 7.85 -6.77 12.97
CA GLN A 564 6.54 -6.29 13.39
C GLN A 564 6.59 -5.25 14.50
N ILE A 565 7.50 -5.40 15.48
CA ILE A 565 7.77 -4.38 16.52
C ILE A 565 8.28 -3.09 15.88
N ALA A 566 9.25 -3.18 14.94
CA ALA A 566 9.79 -2.01 14.25
C ALA A 566 8.71 -1.25 13.46
N ALA A 567 7.81 -1.98 12.80
CA ALA A 567 6.66 -1.40 12.12
C ALA A 567 5.72 -0.67 13.12
N CYS A 568 5.44 -1.25 14.28
CA CYS A 568 4.64 -0.59 15.31
C CYS A 568 5.31 0.69 15.85
N GLU A 569 6.62 0.66 16.11
CA GLU A 569 7.35 1.84 16.59
C GLU A 569 7.33 3.00 15.58
N LYS A 570 7.38 2.68 14.28
CA LYS A 570 7.16 3.68 13.22
C LYS A 570 5.78 4.32 13.34
N GLY A 571 4.74 3.53 13.58
CA GLY A 571 3.37 4.01 13.83
C GLY A 571 3.28 4.94 15.05
N VAL A 572 3.88 4.55 16.18
CA VAL A 572 3.96 5.35 17.41
C VAL A 572 4.60 6.71 17.13
N THR A 573 5.73 6.73 16.43
CA THR A 573 6.48 7.95 16.11
C THR A 573 5.65 8.92 15.26
N GLU A 574 4.98 8.40 14.24
CA GLU A 574 4.19 9.22 13.33
C GLU A 574 2.90 9.76 13.97
N ILE A 575 2.23 8.97 14.80
CA ILE A 575 1.06 9.44 15.57
C ILE A 575 1.46 10.57 16.50
N ARG A 576 2.57 10.41 17.24
CA ARG A 576 3.09 11.49 18.10
C ARG A 576 3.41 12.75 17.29
N ARG A 577 4.00 12.60 16.10
CA ARG A 577 4.26 13.73 15.19
C ARG A 577 2.97 14.47 14.80
N MET A 578 1.93 13.73 14.41
CA MET A 578 0.63 14.29 14.08
C MET A 578 -0.01 15.00 15.27
N VAL A 579 0.02 14.41 16.47
CA VAL A 579 -0.49 15.03 17.71
C VAL A 579 0.27 16.31 18.06
N ARG A 580 1.60 16.35 17.88
CA ARG A 580 2.39 17.59 18.09
C ARG A 580 1.97 18.72 17.13
N GLN A 581 1.63 18.38 15.89
CA GLN A 581 1.29 19.34 14.84
C GLN A 581 -0.13 19.89 14.96
N PHE A 582 -1.12 19.04 15.21
CA PHE A 582 -2.54 19.42 15.18
C PHE A 582 -3.19 19.51 16.57
N GLY A 583 -2.55 18.95 17.61
CA GLY A 583 -3.11 18.82 18.94
C GLY A 583 -4.00 17.58 19.09
N LEU A 584 -4.01 17.00 20.30
CA LEU A 584 -4.69 15.73 20.56
C LEU A 584 -6.21 15.80 20.32
N ASP A 585 -6.86 16.88 20.78
CA ASP A 585 -8.32 17.05 20.67
C ASP A 585 -8.77 17.09 19.20
N VAL A 586 -8.00 17.75 18.34
CA VAL A 586 -8.25 17.79 16.89
C VAL A 586 -8.06 16.40 16.29
N VAL A 587 -6.94 15.74 16.56
CA VAL A 587 -6.68 14.39 16.04
C VAL A 587 -7.80 13.42 16.42
N LYS A 588 -8.23 13.41 17.69
CA LYS A 588 -9.34 12.57 18.19
C LYS A 588 -10.70 12.96 17.60
N ALA A 589 -10.94 14.23 17.30
CA ALA A 589 -12.17 14.62 16.62
C ALA A 589 -12.20 14.09 15.18
N TYR A 590 -11.08 14.18 14.47
CA TYR A 590 -10.99 13.77 13.07
C TYR A 590 -10.98 12.25 12.86
N THR A 591 -10.57 11.44 13.83
CA THR A 591 -10.80 9.98 13.77
C THR A 591 -12.30 9.65 13.75
N ILE A 592 -13.09 10.35 14.56
CA ILE A 592 -14.56 10.21 14.58
C ILE A 592 -15.16 10.66 13.26
N HIS A 593 -14.74 11.81 12.72
CA HIS A 593 -15.26 12.33 11.46
C HIS A 593 -14.94 11.41 10.27
N VAL A 594 -13.72 10.86 10.22
CA VAL A 594 -13.30 9.89 9.19
C VAL A 594 -14.14 8.60 9.26
N ARG A 595 -14.44 8.10 10.46
CA ARG A 595 -15.34 6.94 10.64
C ARG A 595 -16.77 7.24 10.19
N LYS A 596 -17.33 8.38 10.59
CA LYS A 596 -18.69 8.80 10.16
C LYS A 596 -18.80 8.98 8.65
N ASN A 597 -17.74 9.45 8.00
CA ASN A 597 -17.71 9.56 6.54
C ASN A 597 -17.78 8.18 5.87
N ALA A 598 -17.03 7.20 6.39
CA ALA A 598 -17.07 5.83 5.91
C ALA A 598 -18.44 5.18 6.15
N GLU A 599 -19.03 5.39 7.33
CA GLU A 599 -20.41 4.96 7.65
C GLU A 599 -21.41 5.50 6.62
N GLU A 600 -21.42 6.81 6.38
CA GLU A 600 -22.37 7.44 5.47
C GLU A 600 -22.17 6.97 4.01
N ALA A 601 -20.94 6.69 3.59
CA ALA A 601 -20.67 6.10 2.28
C ALA A 601 -21.26 4.69 2.14
N VAL A 602 -21.14 3.85 3.17
CA VAL A 602 -21.78 2.53 3.19
C VAL A 602 -23.30 2.65 3.23
N ARG A 603 -23.88 3.56 4.02
CA ARG A 603 -25.33 3.83 4.04
C ARG A 603 -25.87 4.20 2.66
N ARG A 604 -25.14 5.02 1.90
CA ARG A 604 -25.51 5.36 0.50
C ARG A 604 -25.48 4.14 -0.43
N ALA A 605 -24.52 3.23 -0.26
CA ALA A 605 -24.46 2.00 -1.04
C ALA A 605 -25.61 1.06 -0.67
N ILE A 606 -25.85 0.83 0.62
CA ILE A 606 -26.96 0.01 1.15
C ILE A 606 -28.30 0.45 0.58
N ALA A 607 -28.55 1.76 0.49
CA ALA A 607 -29.81 2.30 -0.03
C ALA A 607 -30.13 1.89 -1.47
N LYS A 608 -29.14 1.44 -2.26
CA LYS A 608 -29.29 0.98 -3.65
C LYS A 608 -29.40 -0.54 -3.79
N LEU A 609 -29.11 -1.30 -2.74
CA LEU A 609 -29.10 -2.75 -2.78
C LEU A 609 -30.52 -3.32 -2.62
N ASP A 610 -30.71 -4.52 -3.14
CA ASP A 610 -31.84 -5.38 -2.81
C ASP A 610 -31.39 -6.43 -1.79
N GLY A 611 -32.31 -6.80 -0.89
CA GLY A 611 -32.10 -7.92 0.00
C GLY A 611 -32.29 -9.26 -0.71
N GLY A 612 -31.82 -10.34 -0.10
CA GLY A 612 -31.95 -11.67 -0.66
C GLY A 612 -31.40 -12.73 0.27
N SER A 613 -31.47 -13.99 -0.16
CA SER A 613 -30.97 -15.12 0.61
C SER A 613 -30.20 -16.07 -0.29
N PHE A 614 -29.11 -16.63 0.22
CA PHE A 614 -28.31 -17.60 -0.51
C PHE A 614 -27.84 -18.72 0.43
N ALA A 615 -27.73 -19.92 -0.11
CA ALA A 615 -27.20 -21.08 0.57
C ALA A 615 -26.12 -21.69 -0.32
N TYR A 616 -24.88 -21.74 0.17
CA TYR A 616 -23.76 -22.26 -0.59
C TYR A 616 -23.12 -23.46 0.12
N GLU A 617 -23.16 -24.61 -0.55
CA GLU A 617 -22.54 -25.85 -0.08
C GLU A 617 -21.02 -25.81 -0.32
N MET A 618 -20.26 -26.40 0.60
CA MET A 618 -18.82 -26.63 0.54
C MET A 618 -18.53 -28.09 0.19
N ASP A 619 -17.31 -28.41 -0.27
CA ASP A 619 -16.97 -29.78 -0.68
C ASP A 619 -17.14 -30.83 0.43
N ASP A 620 -16.99 -30.45 1.71
CA ASP A 620 -17.18 -31.32 2.89
C ASP A 620 -18.67 -31.52 3.29
N GLY A 621 -19.60 -30.89 2.54
CA GLY A 621 -21.03 -30.94 2.77
C GLY A 621 -21.56 -29.92 3.78
N ALA A 622 -20.71 -29.08 4.37
CA ALA A 622 -21.18 -27.93 5.14
C ALA A 622 -21.88 -26.91 4.23
N VAL A 623 -22.81 -26.14 4.79
CA VAL A 623 -23.58 -25.14 4.05
C VAL A 623 -23.53 -23.81 4.80
N VAL A 624 -23.01 -22.78 4.13
CA VAL A 624 -23.11 -21.39 4.57
C VAL A 624 -24.43 -20.83 4.06
N LYS A 625 -25.27 -20.32 4.97
CA LYS A 625 -26.53 -19.66 4.62
C LYS A 625 -26.48 -18.23 5.09
N VAL A 626 -26.90 -17.31 4.23
CA VAL A 626 -26.98 -15.90 4.55
C VAL A 626 -28.29 -15.33 4.03
N THR A 627 -28.96 -14.54 4.87
CA THR A 627 -30.10 -13.72 4.50
C THR A 627 -29.74 -12.26 4.77
N ILE A 628 -29.87 -11.42 3.75
CA ILE A 628 -29.60 -9.98 3.84
C ILE A 628 -30.92 -9.25 3.72
N THR A 629 -31.27 -8.50 4.78
CA THR A 629 -32.46 -7.64 4.80
C THR A 629 -32.02 -6.19 4.76
N ILE A 630 -32.61 -5.39 3.86
CA ILE A 630 -32.30 -3.97 3.70
C ILE A 630 -33.43 -3.13 4.26
N ASP A 631 -33.14 -2.29 5.25
CA ASP A 631 -34.01 -1.20 5.68
C ASP A 631 -33.64 0.06 4.88
N ARG A 632 -34.46 0.40 3.89
CA ARG A 632 -34.21 1.55 3.01
C ARG A 632 -34.43 2.90 3.69
N GLU A 633 -35.26 2.95 4.74
CA GLU A 633 -35.55 4.19 5.47
C GLU A 633 -34.40 4.52 6.43
N ALA A 634 -33.95 3.53 7.22
CA ALA A 634 -32.78 3.67 8.08
C ALA A 634 -31.44 3.65 7.31
N ARG A 635 -31.46 3.14 6.07
CA ARG A 635 -30.28 2.85 5.23
C ARG A 635 -29.33 1.87 5.94
N GLU A 636 -29.90 0.81 6.49
CA GLU A 636 -29.21 -0.22 7.27
C GLU A 636 -29.42 -1.61 6.67
N ALA A 637 -28.47 -2.51 6.90
CA ALA A 637 -28.54 -3.89 6.47
C ALA A 637 -28.46 -4.84 7.67
N VAL A 638 -29.31 -5.88 7.69
CA VAL A 638 -29.15 -7.02 8.59
C VAL A 638 -28.58 -8.17 7.79
N VAL A 639 -27.39 -8.65 8.17
CA VAL A 639 -26.73 -9.83 7.59
C VAL A 639 -26.87 -10.97 8.58
N ASP A 640 -27.74 -11.92 8.28
CA ASP A 640 -28.14 -13.01 9.17
C ASP A 640 -27.64 -14.36 8.65
N PHE A 641 -26.77 -15.01 9.42
CA PHE A 641 -26.21 -16.32 9.10
C PHE A 641 -26.97 -17.50 9.74
N GLU A 642 -28.16 -17.26 10.28
CA GLU A 642 -29.02 -18.31 10.83
C GLU A 642 -29.24 -19.46 9.83
N GLY A 643 -29.17 -20.70 10.34
CA GLY A 643 -29.29 -21.91 9.52
C GLY A 643 -28.01 -22.36 8.79
N THR A 644 -26.89 -21.62 8.93
CA THR A 644 -25.54 -22.11 8.61
C THR A 644 -25.20 -23.35 9.43
N SER A 645 -24.41 -24.27 8.86
CA SER A 645 -24.01 -25.50 9.55
C SER A 645 -23.40 -25.25 10.93
N ALA A 646 -23.71 -26.16 11.86
CA ALA A 646 -23.06 -26.21 13.17
C ALA A 646 -21.54 -26.37 13.04
N GLN A 647 -20.81 -26.04 14.11
CA GLN A 647 -19.38 -26.30 14.23
C GLN A 647 -19.04 -27.72 13.75
N ARG A 648 -17.98 -27.80 12.94
CA ARG A 648 -17.51 -29.02 12.29
C ARG A 648 -16.44 -29.68 13.16
N ASP A 649 -16.36 -31.01 13.09
CA ASP A 649 -15.27 -31.80 13.67
C ASP A 649 -14.04 -31.85 12.74
N ASN A 650 -13.73 -30.71 12.11
CA ASN A 650 -12.59 -30.50 11.21
C ASN A 650 -12.14 -29.04 11.32
N ASN A 651 -11.28 -28.58 10.41
CA ASN A 651 -10.67 -27.25 10.47
C ASN A 651 -11.35 -26.18 9.62
N PHE A 652 -12.50 -26.48 9.00
CA PHE A 652 -13.28 -25.51 8.20
C PHE A 652 -14.13 -24.55 9.04
N ASN A 653 -13.87 -24.47 10.35
CA ASN A 653 -14.53 -23.51 11.23
C ASN A 653 -13.85 -22.14 11.12
N ALA A 654 -14.59 -21.10 10.76
CA ALA A 654 -14.12 -19.72 10.71
C ALA A 654 -14.47 -18.99 12.02
N PRO A 655 -13.49 -18.40 12.74
CA PRO A 655 -13.77 -17.52 13.86
C PRO A 655 -14.72 -16.38 13.46
N SER A 656 -15.54 -15.89 14.38
CA SER A 656 -16.50 -14.82 14.10
C SER A 656 -15.85 -13.54 13.58
N ALA A 657 -14.60 -13.28 13.97
CA ALA A 657 -13.77 -12.20 13.43
C ALA A 657 -13.52 -12.33 11.92
N VAL A 658 -13.34 -13.55 11.39
CA VAL A 658 -13.20 -13.83 9.95
C VAL A 658 -14.52 -13.58 9.22
N CYS A 659 -15.65 -14.02 9.79
CA CYS A 659 -16.97 -13.76 9.21
C CYS A 659 -17.28 -12.25 9.15
N ARG A 660 -16.97 -11.51 10.22
CA ARG A 660 -17.07 -10.04 10.26
C ARG A 660 -16.19 -9.39 9.19
N ALA A 661 -14.98 -9.90 8.97
CA ALA A 661 -14.06 -9.43 7.93
C ALA A 661 -14.65 -9.62 6.52
N ALA A 662 -15.21 -10.81 6.23
CA ALA A 662 -15.85 -11.10 4.96
C ALA A 662 -17.04 -10.16 4.69
N VAL A 663 -17.88 -9.89 5.69
CA VAL A 663 -18.99 -8.93 5.58
C VAL A 663 -18.47 -7.52 5.31
N LEU A 664 -17.48 -7.04 6.08
CA LEU A 664 -16.87 -5.73 5.86
C LEU A 664 -16.31 -5.60 4.44
N TYR A 665 -15.56 -6.60 3.98
CA TYR A 665 -15.02 -6.66 2.63
C TYR A 665 -16.13 -6.60 1.58
N SER A 666 -17.14 -7.47 1.67
CA SER A 666 -18.24 -7.53 0.70
C SER A 666 -19.02 -6.22 0.59
N PHE A 667 -19.28 -5.51 1.70
CA PHE A 667 -19.96 -4.23 1.62
C PHE A 667 -19.03 -3.10 1.15
N ARG A 668 -17.73 -3.17 1.44
CA ARG A 668 -16.77 -2.20 0.94
C ARG A 668 -16.66 -2.22 -0.58
N THR A 669 -16.61 -3.39 -1.20
CA THR A 669 -16.45 -3.52 -2.66
C THR A 669 -17.64 -2.96 -3.42
N LEU A 670 -18.81 -2.86 -2.78
CA LEU A 670 -20.02 -2.25 -3.34
C LEU A 670 -20.02 -0.71 -3.24
N VAL A 671 -19.08 -0.16 -2.49
CA VAL A 671 -18.89 1.29 -2.36
C VAL A 671 -17.93 1.76 -3.45
N ASP A 672 -18.48 2.36 -4.51
CA ASP A 672 -17.75 3.06 -5.57
C ASP A 672 -17.23 4.43 -5.07
N ASP A 673 -16.40 4.36 -4.02
CA ASP A 673 -15.83 5.51 -3.34
C ASP A 673 -14.47 5.14 -2.72
N LYS A 674 -13.51 6.07 -2.73
CA LYS A 674 -12.20 5.96 -2.06
C LYS A 674 -12.29 6.25 -0.57
N ILE A 675 -13.11 5.50 0.17
CA ILE A 675 -13.15 5.61 1.63
C ILE A 675 -12.06 4.74 2.27
N PRO A 676 -11.42 5.20 3.37
CA PRO A 676 -10.51 4.36 4.15
C PRO A 676 -11.27 3.18 4.74
N MET A 677 -10.59 2.06 4.91
CA MET A 677 -11.17 0.94 5.65
C MET A 677 -11.08 1.20 7.14
N ASN A 678 -12.24 1.36 7.79
CA ASN A 678 -12.33 1.58 9.23
C ASN A 678 -13.62 0.97 9.81
N ASP A 679 -13.76 0.96 11.14
CA ASP A 679 -14.92 0.36 11.81
C ASP A 679 -16.24 1.08 11.46
N GLY A 680 -16.19 2.33 10.96
CA GLY A 680 -17.35 3.08 10.47
C GLY A 680 -18.12 2.37 9.36
N CYS A 681 -17.44 1.59 8.52
CA CYS A 681 -18.08 0.80 7.46
C CYS A 681 -19.05 -0.28 7.98
N LEU A 682 -18.90 -0.72 9.24
CA LEU A 682 -19.76 -1.74 9.86
C LEU A 682 -20.91 -1.16 10.69
N GLU A 683 -20.85 0.13 11.05
CA GLU A 683 -21.91 0.78 11.85
C GLU A 683 -23.33 0.62 11.25
N PRO A 684 -23.55 0.71 9.92
CA PRO A 684 -24.90 0.54 9.35
C PRO A 684 -25.25 -0.94 9.08
N ILE A 685 -24.43 -1.90 9.53
CA ILE A 685 -24.59 -3.32 9.27
C ILE A 685 -24.77 -4.08 10.57
N ARG A 686 -25.96 -4.63 10.78
CA ARG A 686 -26.24 -5.52 11.91
C ARG A 686 -25.92 -6.96 11.53
N LEU A 687 -24.83 -7.47 12.09
CA LEU A 687 -24.36 -8.84 11.87
C LEU A 687 -24.94 -9.81 12.91
N ARG A 688 -25.47 -10.94 12.45
CA ARG A 688 -25.92 -12.05 13.32
C ARG A 688 -25.24 -13.34 12.91
N ILE A 689 -24.40 -13.85 13.80
CA ILE A 689 -23.69 -15.12 13.60
C ILE A 689 -24.08 -16.05 14.75
N PRO A 690 -24.72 -17.21 14.48
CA PRO A 690 -25.13 -18.13 15.53
C PRO A 690 -23.92 -18.69 16.29
N GLU A 691 -23.94 -18.61 17.62
CA GLU A 691 -22.92 -19.20 18.49
C GLU A 691 -22.87 -20.73 18.31
N GLY A 692 -21.66 -21.31 18.24
CA GLY A 692 -21.48 -22.74 18.01
C GLY A 692 -21.75 -23.18 16.56
N SER A 693 -21.99 -22.24 15.64
CA SER A 693 -21.93 -22.51 14.20
C SER A 693 -20.49 -22.61 13.71
N MET A 694 -20.29 -23.11 12.50
CA MET A 694 -18.96 -23.11 11.88
C MET A 694 -18.41 -21.69 11.61
N LEU A 695 -19.21 -20.64 11.75
CA LEU A 695 -18.79 -19.24 11.61
C LEU A 695 -18.61 -18.52 12.96
N ASN A 696 -18.88 -19.21 14.08
CA ASN A 696 -18.59 -18.76 15.44
C ASN A 696 -18.28 -19.98 16.33
N PRO A 697 -17.16 -20.68 16.03
CA PRO A 697 -16.79 -21.89 16.74
C PRO A 697 -16.35 -21.60 18.17
N LEU A 698 -16.51 -22.61 19.02
CA LEU A 698 -16.04 -22.62 20.40
C LEU A 698 -14.69 -23.33 20.49
N TYR A 699 -13.85 -22.87 21.42
CA TYR A 699 -12.62 -23.59 21.78
C TYR A 699 -12.96 -25.04 22.18
N PRO A 700 -12.22 -26.06 21.70
CA PRO A 700 -10.92 -25.98 21.01
C PRO A 700 -10.97 -26.34 19.51
N ALA A 701 -12.05 -26.02 18.79
CA ALA A 701 -12.19 -26.40 17.38
C ALA A 701 -11.02 -25.94 16.50
N ALA A 702 -10.49 -26.81 15.65
CA ALA A 702 -9.55 -26.40 14.60
C ALA A 702 -10.17 -25.33 13.67
N VAL A 703 -9.37 -24.36 13.21
CA VAL A 703 -9.88 -23.19 12.45
C VAL A 703 -9.08 -22.80 11.22
N VAL A 704 -7.96 -23.47 10.93
CA VAL A 704 -7.01 -22.98 9.92
C VAL A 704 -7.64 -22.84 8.52
N ALA A 705 -8.52 -23.77 8.11
CA ALA A 705 -9.24 -23.68 6.83
C ALA A 705 -10.39 -22.65 6.89
N GLY A 706 -10.84 -22.25 8.07
CA GLY A 706 -11.85 -21.21 8.26
C GLY A 706 -11.42 -19.85 7.71
N ASN A 707 -10.18 -19.46 7.96
CA ASN A 707 -9.59 -18.20 7.48
C ASN A 707 -9.48 -18.16 5.96
N VAL A 708 -9.12 -19.28 5.33
CA VAL A 708 -8.66 -19.30 3.94
C VAL A 708 -9.63 -19.95 2.96
N GLU A 709 -10.50 -20.85 3.41
CA GLU A 709 -11.51 -21.51 2.57
C GLU A 709 -12.92 -21.05 2.91
N THR A 710 -13.34 -21.18 4.17
CA THR A 710 -14.72 -20.83 4.58
C THR A 710 -15.02 -19.35 4.37
N SER A 711 -14.04 -18.47 4.57
CA SER A 711 -14.17 -17.03 4.33
C SER A 711 -14.48 -16.69 2.85
N GLN A 712 -13.94 -17.45 1.89
CA GLN A 712 -14.24 -17.30 0.47
C GLN A 712 -15.71 -17.66 0.20
N VAL A 713 -16.18 -18.76 0.79
CA VAL A 713 -17.58 -19.22 0.65
C VAL A 713 -18.55 -18.22 1.27
N VAL A 714 -18.23 -17.65 2.43
CA VAL A 714 -19.03 -16.58 3.05
C VAL A 714 -19.15 -15.38 2.11
N THR A 715 -18.04 -14.97 1.49
CA THR A 715 -18.00 -13.83 0.57
C THR A 715 -18.84 -14.09 -0.69
N ASP A 716 -18.66 -15.26 -1.34
CA ASP A 716 -19.47 -15.64 -2.49
C ASP A 716 -20.96 -15.76 -2.13
N ALA A 717 -21.30 -16.28 -0.95
CA ALA A 717 -22.69 -16.38 -0.51
C ALA A 717 -23.33 -15.00 -0.28
N ILE A 718 -22.58 -14.02 0.24
CA ILE A 718 -23.06 -12.64 0.37
C ILE A 718 -23.33 -12.03 -1.01
N TYR A 719 -22.41 -12.17 -1.97
CA TYR A 719 -22.62 -11.65 -3.33
C TYR A 719 -23.76 -12.37 -4.06
N GLY A 720 -23.89 -13.69 -3.86
CA GLY A 720 -25.01 -14.47 -4.36
C GLY A 720 -26.35 -14.02 -3.79
N ALA A 721 -26.40 -13.68 -2.49
CA ALA A 721 -27.61 -13.16 -1.84
C ALA A 721 -27.99 -11.76 -2.32
N LEU A 722 -26.99 -10.90 -2.60
CA LEU A 722 -27.20 -9.57 -3.15
C LEU A 722 -27.46 -9.57 -4.66
N GLY A 723 -27.13 -10.65 -5.37
CA GLY A 723 -27.29 -10.77 -6.82
C GLY A 723 -26.38 -9.82 -7.63
N VAL A 724 -25.21 -9.47 -7.09
CA VAL A 724 -24.31 -8.44 -7.67
C VAL A 724 -23.15 -9.00 -8.47
N GLN A 725 -22.70 -10.22 -8.19
CA GLN A 725 -21.57 -10.87 -8.85
C GLN A 725 -21.74 -12.39 -8.82
N ALA A 726 -21.35 -13.08 -9.89
CA ALA A 726 -21.17 -14.54 -9.87
C ALA A 726 -20.03 -14.94 -8.91
N ALA A 727 -19.95 -16.22 -8.55
CA ALA A 727 -18.90 -16.69 -7.65
C ALA A 727 -17.52 -16.53 -8.30
N ALA A 728 -16.52 -16.13 -7.51
CA ALA A 728 -15.13 -16.35 -7.90
C ALA A 728 -14.74 -17.81 -7.68
N GLN A 729 -13.45 -18.14 -7.81
CA GLN A 729 -12.93 -19.49 -7.58
C GLN A 729 -13.33 -20.10 -6.22
N GLY A 730 -13.73 -19.30 -5.21
CA GLY A 730 -14.31 -19.77 -3.96
C GLY A 730 -13.39 -20.59 -3.05
N THR A 731 -12.08 -20.45 -3.23
CA THR A 731 -10.98 -21.16 -2.54
C THR A 731 -9.72 -20.30 -2.64
N MET A 732 -8.80 -20.43 -1.68
CA MET A 732 -7.46 -19.83 -1.79
C MET A 732 -6.41 -20.82 -2.29
N ASN A 733 -6.75 -22.11 -2.38
CA ASN A 733 -5.86 -23.18 -2.86
C ASN A 733 -4.56 -23.20 -2.05
N ASN A 734 -4.69 -23.31 -0.73
CA ASN A 734 -3.58 -23.21 0.20
C ASN A 734 -2.67 -24.42 0.05
N LEU A 735 -1.52 -24.19 -0.58
CA LEU A 735 -0.45 -25.16 -0.72
C LEU A 735 0.58 -24.88 0.38
N THR A 736 0.75 -25.85 1.25
CA THR A 736 1.90 -25.91 2.15
C THR A 736 2.74 -27.11 1.82
N PHE A 737 4.05 -26.97 1.98
CA PHE A 737 4.95 -28.11 1.94
C PHE A 737 6.18 -27.85 2.80
N GLY A 738 6.85 -28.93 3.16
CA GLY A 738 8.14 -28.79 3.82
C GLY A 738 8.60 -30.05 4.52
N ASN A 739 9.61 -29.85 5.36
CA ASN A 739 10.20 -30.86 6.23
C ASN A 739 10.76 -30.16 7.50
N ALA A 740 11.69 -30.81 8.21
CA ALA A 740 12.30 -30.22 9.40
C ALA A 740 13.14 -28.95 9.11
N ARG A 741 13.61 -28.76 7.87
CA ARG A 741 14.51 -27.67 7.46
C ARG A 741 13.79 -26.58 6.68
N HIS A 742 12.81 -26.95 5.86
CA HIS A 742 12.11 -26.05 4.95
C HIS A 742 10.62 -26.01 5.29
N GLN A 743 10.03 -24.82 5.33
CA GLN A 743 8.58 -24.63 5.52
C GLN A 743 8.09 -23.59 4.53
N TYR A 744 7.13 -23.99 3.69
CA TYR A 744 6.57 -23.14 2.64
C TYR A 744 5.05 -23.05 2.78
N TYR A 745 4.52 -21.85 2.52
CA TYR A 745 3.09 -21.58 2.45
C TYR A 745 2.78 -20.63 1.30
N GLU A 746 1.80 -21.00 0.46
CA GLU A 746 1.28 -20.17 -0.61
C GLU A 746 -0.22 -20.37 -0.89
N THR A 747 -0.91 -19.27 -1.20
CA THR A 747 -2.25 -19.29 -1.83
C THR A 747 -2.11 -19.17 -3.35
N ILE A 748 -2.84 -19.97 -4.12
CA ILE A 748 -2.77 -19.97 -5.59
C ILE A 748 -4.02 -19.32 -6.17
N CYS A 749 -3.82 -18.41 -7.14
CA CYS A 749 -4.89 -17.66 -7.80
C CYS A 749 -5.79 -18.55 -8.68
N GLY A 750 -6.93 -17.99 -9.11
CA GLY A 750 -7.89 -18.67 -9.98
C GLY A 750 -8.80 -17.69 -10.70
N GLY A 751 -9.96 -18.15 -11.15
CA GLY A 751 -10.90 -17.31 -11.88
C GLY A 751 -11.71 -16.38 -10.97
N SER A 752 -11.87 -15.12 -11.34
CA SER A 752 -12.83 -14.22 -10.69
C SER A 752 -14.23 -14.33 -11.32
N GLY A 753 -15.26 -14.00 -10.54
CA GLY A 753 -16.65 -14.06 -11.01
C GLY A 753 -17.01 -12.88 -11.92
N ALA A 754 -17.83 -13.15 -12.94
CA ALA A 754 -18.35 -12.12 -13.83
C ALA A 754 -19.46 -11.27 -13.17
N GLY A 755 -19.61 -10.04 -13.65
CA GLY A 755 -20.62 -9.09 -13.21
C GLY A 755 -21.57 -8.64 -14.31
N PRO A 756 -22.47 -7.68 -14.02
CA PRO A 756 -23.50 -7.25 -14.95
C PRO A 756 -22.98 -6.61 -16.24
N ASP A 757 -21.79 -6.00 -16.18
CA ASP A 757 -21.16 -5.21 -17.22
C ASP A 757 -19.65 -5.50 -17.40
N TYR A 758 -19.13 -6.57 -16.78
CA TYR A 758 -17.72 -6.96 -16.88
C TYR A 758 -17.52 -8.48 -16.86
N ASP A 759 -16.53 -8.94 -17.64
CA ASP A 759 -16.01 -10.30 -17.58
C ASP A 759 -15.18 -10.53 -16.32
N GLY A 760 -15.10 -11.77 -15.87
CA GLY A 760 -14.15 -12.20 -14.86
C GLY A 760 -12.72 -12.17 -15.40
N THR A 761 -11.79 -11.68 -14.57
CA THR A 761 -10.35 -11.74 -14.82
C THR A 761 -9.79 -13.14 -14.53
N ASP A 762 -8.90 -13.60 -15.42
CA ASP A 762 -8.20 -14.88 -15.36
C ASP A 762 -7.06 -14.88 -14.33
N ALA A 763 -6.89 -15.98 -13.60
CA ALA A 763 -5.74 -16.27 -12.74
C ALA A 763 -5.34 -15.13 -11.77
N VAL A 764 -6.32 -14.57 -11.06
CA VAL A 764 -6.11 -13.52 -10.05
C VAL A 764 -6.52 -14.00 -8.65
N HIS A 765 -5.87 -13.44 -7.62
CA HIS A 765 -6.36 -13.59 -6.25
C HIS A 765 -7.64 -12.80 -6.08
N THR A 766 -8.61 -13.40 -5.40
CA THR A 766 -9.94 -12.83 -5.22
C THR A 766 -10.33 -12.84 -3.77
N HIS A 767 -11.18 -11.88 -3.43
CA HIS A 767 -11.90 -11.84 -2.16
C HIS A 767 -10.98 -11.75 -0.94
N MET A 768 -10.89 -12.79 -0.13
CA MET A 768 -10.24 -12.72 1.18
C MET A 768 -8.71 -12.77 1.11
N THR A 769 -8.13 -12.72 -0.09
CA THR A 769 -6.69 -12.66 -0.36
C THR A 769 -6.40 -11.77 -1.57
N ASN A 770 -5.25 -11.08 -1.51
CA ASN A 770 -4.62 -10.34 -2.60
C ASN A 770 -3.08 -10.42 -2.47
N SER A 771 -2.58 -11.52 -1.88
CA SER A 771 -1.14 -11.74 -1.73
C SER A 771 -0.47 -11.89 -3.09
N ARG A 772 0.81 -11.54 -3.19
CA ARG A 772 1.58 -11.87 -4.39
C ARG A 772 1.86 -13.37 -4.45
N LEU A 773 2.03 -13.88 -5.67
CA LEU A 773 2.69 -15.16 -5.87
C LEU A 773 4.14 -15.06 -5.39
N THR A 774 4.71 -16.17 -4.92
CA THR A 774 6.16 -16.21 -4.70
C THR A 774 6.84 -16.21 -6.05
N ASP A 775 7.77 -15.28 -6.28
CA ASP A 775 8.55 -15.25 -7.52
C ASP A 775 9.17 -16.64 -7.80
N PRO A 776 9.04 -17.20 -9.01
CA PRO A 776 9.55 -18.53 -9.32
C PRO A 776 11.04 -18.70 -8.99
N GLU A 777 11.88 -17.70 -9.26
CA GLU A 777 13.32 -17.79 -8.99
C GLU A 777 13.57 -17.80 -7.49
N VAL A 778 12.84 -16.98 -6.72
CA VAL A 778 12.93 -16.97 -5.25
C VAL A 778 12.44 -18.31 -4.65
N LEU A 779 11.37 -18.89 -5.21
CA LEU A 779 10.84 -20.19 -4.80
C LEU A 779 11.88 -21.29 -4.99
N GLU A 780 12.41 -21.45 -6.20
CA GLU A 780 13.39 -22.50 -6.54
C GLU A 780 14.72 -22.29 -5.82
N TRP A 781 15.07 -21.04 -5.53
CA TRP A 781 16.30 -20.73 -4.81
C TRP A 781 16.21 -21.04 -3.31
N ARG A 782 15.06 -20.79 -2.68
CA ARG A 782 14.89 -20.99 -1.22
C ARG A 782 14.43 -22.38 -0.83
N PHE A 783 13.79 -23.10 -1.74
CA PHE A 783 13.16 -24.38 -1.46
C PHE A 783 13.60 -25.41 -2.50
N PRO A 784 13.88 -26.67 -2.10
CA PRO A 784 14.28 -27.73 -3.03
C PRO A 784 13.09 -28.24 -3.85
N VAL A 785 12.59 -27.37 -4.73
CA VAL A 785 11.49 -27.60 -5.67
C VAL A 785 11.77 -26.87 -6.98
N VAL A 786 11.16 -27.32 -8.07
CA VAL A 786 11.20 -26.66 -9.38
C VAL A 786 9.79 -26.42 -9.89
N LEU A 787 9.48 -25.19 -10.30
CA LEU A 787 8.21 -24.80 -10.87
C LEU A 787 8.21 -25.12 -12.37
N GLU A 788 7.73 -26.31 -12.74
CA GLU A 788 7.73 -26.75 -14.14
C GLU A 788 6.75 -25.96 -15.03
N ALA A 789 5.63 -25.49 -14.44
CA ALA A 789 4.64 -24.70 -15.15
C ALA A 789 3.78 -23.88 -14.18
N PHE A 790 3.42 -22.67 -14.61
CA PHE A 790 2.33 -21.89 -14.05
C PHE A 790 1.59 -21.15 -15.18
N GLU A 791 0.42 -21.64 -15.55
CA GLU A 791 -0.29 -21.24 -16.78
C GLU A 791 -1.79 -20.98 -16.54
N ILE A 792 -2.41 -20.18 -17.39
CA ILE A 792 -3.87 -19.98 -17.36
C ILE A 792 -4.56 -21.26 -17.86
N ARG A 793 -5.54 -21.74 -17.09
CA ARG A 793 -6.36 -22.92 -17.42
C ARG A 793 -7.51 -22.52 -18.34
N ALA A 794 -7.21 -22.33 -19.62
CA ALA A 794 -8.18 -21.87 -20.61
C ALA A 794 -9.45 -22.75 -20.66
N GLY A 795 -10.62 -22.10 -20.76
CA GLY A 795 -11.93 -22.77 -20.83
C GLY A 795 -12.45 -23.26 -19.48
N SER A 796 -11.89 -22.79 -18.36
CA SER A 796 -12.39 -23.11 -17.03
C SER A 796 -13.38 -22.08 -16.48
N GLY A 797 -13.42 -20.87 -17.04
CA GLY A 797 -14.42 -19.86 -16.69
C GLY A 797 -15.83 -20.23 -17.17
N GLY A 798 -16.84 -19.90 -16.37
CA GLY A 798 -18.25 -20.14 -16.70
C GLY A 798 -18.70 -19.26 -17.86
N ALA A 799 -19.46 -19.85 -18.80
CA ALA A 799 -20.00 -19.11 -19.94
C ALA A 799 -21.14 -18.15 -19.53
N GLY A 800 -21.26 -17.03 -20.21
CA GLY A 800 -22.36 -16.08 -20.01
C GLY A 800 -22.31 -14.97 -21.04
N ARG A 801 -23.19 -13.97 -20.93
CA ARG A 801 -23.00 -12.70 -21.66
C ARG A 801 -21.65 -12.09 -21.30
N HIS A 802 -21.30 -12.18 -20.02
CA HIS A 802 -19.96 -11.96 -19.52
C HIS A 802 -19.41 -13.29 -19.00
N HIS A 803 -18.21 -13.65 -19.42
CA HIS A 803 -17.60 -14.93 -19.04
C HIS A 803 -16.92 -14.81 -17.68
N GLY A 804 -16.95 -15.88 -16.89
CA GLY A 804 -16.12 -15.97 -15.69
C GLY A 804 -14.64 -16.06 -16.04
N GLY A 805 -13.76 -15.68 -15.11
CA GLY A 805 -12.33 -15.79 -15.30
C GLY A 805 -11.88 -17.25 -15.31
N ASN A 806 -10.83 -17.56 -16.06
CA ASN A 806 -10.17 -18.86 -16.05
C ASN A 806 -9.33 -19.03 -14.78
N GLY A 807 -9.30 -20.26 -14.27
CA GLY A 807 -8.35 -20.68 -13.24
C GLY A 807 -6.92 -20.75 -13.76
N ALA A 808 -6.04 -21.35 -12.96
CA ALA A 808 -4.63 -21.56 -13.27
C ALA A 808 -4.25 -23.03 -13.11
N ARG A 809 -3.17 -23.44 -13.78
CA ARG A 809 -2.54 -24.76 -13.61
C ARG A 809 -1.11 -24.56 -13.16
N ARG A 810 -0.74 -25.23 -12.07
CA ARG A 810 0.59 -25.17 -11.47
C ARG A 810 1.16 -26.57 -11.30
N ARG A 811 2.43 -26.75 -11.69
CA ARG A 811 3.18 -28.01 -11.58
C ARG A 811 4.46 -27.77 -10.78
N LEU A 812 4.62 -28.46 -9.66
CA LEU A 812 5.75 -28.28 -8.77
C LEU A 812 6.45 -29.63 -8.54
N ARG A 813 7.69 -29.75 -9.03
CA ARG A 813 8.53 -30.94 -8.83
C ARG A 813 9.33 -30.81 -7.54
N PHE A 814 9.36 -31.86 -6.74
CA PHE A 814 10.10 -31.88 -5.47
C PHE A 814 11.50 -32.46 -5.66
N GLU A 815 12.50 -31.91 -4.98
CA GLU A 815 13.89 -32.37 -5.05
C GLU A 815 14.39 -33.03 -3.76
N GLU A 816 13.62 -32.91 -2.69
CA GLU A 816 13.84 -33.57 -1.40
C GLU A 816 12.56 -34.27 -0.91
N GLU A 817 12.70 -35.16 0.07
CA GLU A 817 11.56 -35.70 0.80
C GLU A 817 10.85 -34.57 1.57
N MET A 818 9.55 -34.44 1.32
CA MET A 818 8.71 -33.41 1.92
C MET A 818 7.28 -33.89 2.13
N THR A 819 6.62 -33.32 3.12
CA THR A 819 5.18 -33.45 3.30
C THR A 819 4.50 -32.28 2.61
N VAL A 820 3.60 -32.55 1.67
CA VAL A 820 2.67 -31.58 1.10
C VAL A 820 1.36 -31.63 1.87
N SER A 821 0.81 -30.48 2.22
CA SER A 821 -0.56 -30.34 2.73
C SER A 821 -1.31 -29.31 1.89
N LEU A 822 -2.42 -29.76 1.30
CA LEU A 822 -3.31 -28.95 0.49
C LEU A 822 -4.62 -28.75 1.26
N LEU A 823 -4.97 -27.49 1.49
CA LEU A 823 -6.28 -27.05 1.93
C LEU A 823 -6.92 -26.28 0.78
N SER A 824 -8.02 -26.82 0.24
CA SER A 824 -8.75 -26.15 -0.84
C SER A 824 -10.24 -26.54 -0.82
N ASN A 825 -11.04 -25.84 -1.62
CA ASN A 825 -12.45 -26.12 -1.85
C ASN A 825 -12.76 -26.13 -3.36
N ARG A 826 -14.02 -26.32 -3.76
CA ARG A 826 -14.48 -26.23 -5.17
C ARG A 826 -13.85 -27.26 -6.12
N ARG A 827 -13.61 -28.47 -5.63
CA ARG A 827 -13.26 -29.67 -6.40
C ARG A 827 -14.50 -30.53 -6.68
N ARG A 828 -15.55 -30.41 -5.85
CA ARG A 828 -16.85 -31.08 -6.04
C ARG A 828 -17.97 -30.09 -6.35
N VAL A 829 -18.09 -29.01 -5.58
CA VAL A 829 -19.11 -27.98 -5.77
C VAL A 829 -18.55 -26.86 -6.65
N ALA A 830 -19.16 -26.62 -7.81
CA ALA A 830 -18.69 -25.62 -8.76
C ALA A 830 -18.90 -24.17 -8.24
N PRO A 831 -18.02 -23.22 -8.64
CA PRO A 831 -18.28 -21.79 -8.59
C PRO A 831 -19.55 -21.42 -9.36
N PHE A 832 -20.59 -20.91 -8.70
CA PHE A 832 -21.88 -20.68 -9.33
C PHE A 832 -21.86 -19.52 -10.33
N GLY A 833 -22.58 -19.67 -11.45
CA GLY A 833 -22.95 -18.58 -12.35
C GLY A 833 -24.13 -17.76 -11.82
N LEU A 834 -24.33 -16.55 -12.36
CA LEU A 834 -25.39 -15.64 -11.92
C LEU A 834 -26.23 -15.13 -13.10
N ALA A 835 -27.50 -14.82 -12.83
CA ALA A 835 -28.43 -14.24 -13.81
C ALA A 835 -28.54 -15.01 -15.14
N GLY A 836 -28.41 -16.34 -15.11
CA GLY A 836 -28.45 -17.21 -16.29
C GLY A 836 -27.08 -17.57 -16.88
N GLY A 837 -25.98 -17.06 -16.30
CA GLY A 837 -24.63 -17.52 -16.60
C GLY A 837 -24.37 -18.94 -16.05
N ALA A 838 -23.45 -19.65 -16.69
CA ALA A 838 -23.03 -21.00 -16.32
C ALA A 838 -21.97 -20.98 -15.21
N ASP A 839 -21.90 -22.08 -14.48
CA ASP A 839 -20.92 -22.30 -13.43
C ASP A 839 -19.49 -22.41 -13.98
N GLY A 840 -18.51 -22.01 -13.17
CA GLY A 840 -17.09 -22.24 -13.44
C GLY A 840 -16.71 -23.71 -13.28
N ALA A 841 -15.66 -24.14 -13.97
CA ALA A 841 -15.16 -25.50 -13.86
C ALA A 841 -14.48 -25.72 -12.49
N PRO A 842 -14.79 -26.83 -11.78
CA PRO A 842 -14.11 -27.20 -10.54
C PRO A 842 -12.59 -27.36 -10.72
N GLY A 843 -11.86 -27.17 -9.61
CA GLY A 843 -10.44 -27.45 -9.51
C GLY A 843 -10.13 -28.95 -9.47
N ARG A 844 -8.86 -29.32 -9.66
CA ARG A 844 -8.36 -30.70 -9.62
C ARG A 844 -6.96 -30.75 -9.04
N ASN A 845 -6.65 -31.79 -8.28
CA ASN A 845 -5.34 -31.95 -7.64
C ASN A 845 -4.84 -33.39 -7.83
N TRP A 846 -3.58 -33.59 -8.20
CA TRP A 846 -2.97 -34.92 -8.30
C TRP A 846 -1.46 -34.87 -8.11
N VAL A 847 -0.87 -36.03 -7.81
CA VAL A 847 0.58 -36.26 -7.85
C VAL A 847 0.92 -37.15 -9.03
N GLU A 848 1.97 -36.77 -9.76
CA GLU A 848 2.65 -37.60 -10.75
C GLU A 848 3.90 -38.19 -10.09
N ARG A 849 3.91 -39.51 -9.91
CA ARG A 849 5.01 -40.23 -9.25
C ARG A 849 6.13 -40.53 -10.25
N THR A 850 7.35 -40.67 -9.74
CA THR A 850 8.53 -41.04 -10.54
C THR A 850 8.42 -42.38 -11.29
N ASP A 851 7.58 -43.31 -10.81
CA ASP A 851 7.29 -44.58 -11.47
C ASP A 851 6.26 -44.47 -12.62
N GLY A 852 5.77 -43.25 -12.89
CA GLY A 852 4.76 -42.94 -13.90
C GLY A 852 3.32 -43.09 -13.41
N SER A 853 3.09 -43.48 -12.15
CA SER A 853 1.74 -43.55 -11.59
C SER A 853 1.19 -42.15 -11.27
N ARG A 854 -0.15 -42.06 -11.24
CA ARG A 854 -0.89 -40.84 -10.91
C ARG A 854 -1.82 -41.11 -9.73
N GLU A 855 -1.79 -40.21 -8.75
CA GLU A 855 -2.64 -40.25 -7.56
C GLU A 855 -3.51 -38.99 -7.51
N ASP A 856 -4.83 -39.14 -7.67
CA ASP A 856 -5.79 -38.04 -7.67
C ASP A 856 -6.35 -37.77 -6.27
N PHE A 857 -6.47 -36.50 -5.91
CA PHE A 857 -6.97 -36.05 -4.61
C PHE A 857 -8.23 -35.19 -4.76
N GLY A 858 -9.03 -35.17 -3.69
CA GLY A 858 -10.14 -34.24 -3.53
C GLY A 858 -9.68 -32.83 -3.17
N ALA A 859 -10.52 -32.12 -2.44
CA ALA A 859 -10.27 -30.74 -2.04
C ALA A 859 -9.13 -30.60 -1.01
N CYS A 860 -8.98 -31.57 -0.11
CA CYS A 860 -7.95 -31.58 0.92
C CYS A 860 -7.08 -32.82 0.79
N ALA A 861 -5.77 -32.67 1.01
CA ALA A 861 -4.82 -33.78 0.95
C ALA A 861 -3.61 -33.53 1.85
N THR A 862 -3.06 -34.60 2.41
CA THR A 862 -1.71 -34.61 2.99
C THR A 862 -0.95 -35.77 2.36
N VAL A 863 0.19 -35.48 1.74
CA VAL A 863 0.89 -36.42 0.85
C VAL A 863 2.39 -36.32 1.10
N GLU A 864 3.03 -37.48 1.27
CA GLU A 864 4.49 -37.55 1.26
C GLU A 864 5.01 -37.57 -0.18
N MET A 865 5.95 -36.67 -0.45
CA MET A 865 6.61 -36.48 -1.73
C MET A 865 8.03 -37.03 -1.67
N THR A 866 8.45 -37.68 -2.74
CA THR A 866 9.84 -38.13 -2.93
C THR A 866 10.53 -37.33 -4.04
N PRO A 867 11.87 -37.26 -4.07
CA PRO A 867 12.59 -36.53 -5.11
C PRO A 867 12.18 -36.99 -6.52
N GLY A 868 11.73 -36.05 -7.34
CA GLY A 868 11.22 -36.26 -8.70
C GLY A 868 9.70 -36.33 -8.82
N ASP A 869 8.97 -36.49 -7.72
CA ASP A 869 7.50 -36.42 -7.74
C ASP A 869 7.03 -34.99 -8.09
N VAL A 870 5.92 -34.89 -8.83
CA VAL A 870 5.33 -33.60 -9.23
C VAL A 870 3.93 -33.45 -8.65
N PHE A 871 3.71 -32.41 -7.85
CA PHE A 871 2.38 -32.03 -7.39
C PHE A 871 1.74 -31.08 -8.39
N VAL A 872 0.53 -31.40 -8.85
CA VAL A 872 -0.19 -30.61 -9.85
C VAL A 872 -1.51 -30.11 -9.29
N ILE A 873 -1.72 -28.79 -9.42
CA ILE A 873 -2.94 -28.10 -9.00
C ILE A 873 -3.54 -27.42 -10.22
N GLU A 874 -4.80 -27.73 -10.50
CA GLU A 874 -5.66 -26.91 -11.34
C GLU A 874 -6.66 -26.18 -10.45
N THR A 875 -6.63 -24.85 -10.45
CA THR A 875 -7.55 -24.04 -9.67
C THR A 875 -8.88 -23.86 -10.40
N PRO A 876 -9.97 -23.58 -9.66
CA PRO A 876 -11.29 -23.36 -10.25
C PRO A 876 -11.34 -22.11 -11.13
N GLY A 877 -12.24 -22.10 -12.12
CA GLY A 877 -12.65 -20.87 -12.80
C GLY A 877 -13.68 -20.08 -11.99
N GLY A 878 -14.05 -18.89 -12.46
CA GLY A 878 -15.18 -18.12 -11.91
C GLY A 878 -16.49 -18.42 -12.64
N GLY A 879 -17.63 -18.12 -12.02
CA GLY A 879 -18.94 -18.21 -12.66
C GLY A 879 -19.18 -17.12 -13.69
N GLY A 880 -19.95 -17.44 -14.73
CA GLY A 880 -20.38 -16.49 -15.76
C GLY A 880 -21.59 -15.65 -15.33
N TYR A 881 -21.86 -14.57 -16.05
CA TYR A 881 -23.00 -13.68 -15.80
C TYR A 881 -23.87 -13.50 -17.05
N GLY A 882 -25.19 -13.65 -16.87
CA GLY A 882 -26.16 -13.49 -17.96
C GLY A 882 -26.20 -14.67 -18.92
N GLU A 883 -27.33 -14.86 -19.60
CA GLU A 883 -27.43 -15.89 -20.63
C GLU A 883 -26.37 -15.68 -21.73
N PRO A 884 -25.66 -16.74 -22.16
CA PRO A 884 -24.68 -16.64 -23.24
C PRO A 884 -25.35 -16.18 -24.54
N PRO A 885 -24.67 -15.40 -25.39
CA PRO A 885 -25.19 -15.03 -26.70
C PRO A 885 -25.54 -16.30 -27.48
N GLN A 886 -26.76 -16.39 -28.02
CA GLN A 886 -27.09 -17.47 -28.94
C GLN A 886 -26.23 -17.31 -30.20
N ASP A 887 -25.44 -18.33 -30.53
CA ASP A 887 -24.68 -18.40 -31.79
C ASP A 887 -25.61 -18.05 -32.96
N ARG A 888 -25.31 -16.96 -33.67
CA ARG A 888 -26.00 -16.54 -34.89
C ARG A 888 -25.31 -17.06 -36.13
#